data_AF-A0A7K2TNB0-F1
#
_entry.id   AF-A0A7K2TNB0-F1
#
_cell.length_a   1.000
_cell.length_b   1.000
_cell.length_c   1.000
_cell.angle_alpha   90.00
_cell.angle_beta   90.00
_cell.angle_gamma   90.00
#
_symmetry.space_group_name_H-M   'P 1'
#
loop_
_entity.id
_entity.type
_entity.pdbx_description
1 polymer ?
#
loop_
_entity_poly.entity_id
_entity_poly.type
_entity_poly.pdbx_seq_one_letter_code
_entity_poly.pdbx_strand_id
1 'polypeptide(L)'
;PTDPDSFTIHPALLDAALHAALLGQVLPDDGRIRLPYAWEGATLHASGASALRVSVTTVGDDTLRLRAADGAGMPVAGVASLAMLPADPAGLGSPAVNRDFLLRLEWPPAPSADAVPPTELSQLGHDPFGLRPATGADVDWQEYTELSAIPGDSSDVVVCVQGDDRPDVPEAARAALYGALELVRAWVSDDRFADARLVVVTRRAVMTGHGEPGPDLSVAPLWGLLRSAQSENPGRLVLVDVDEDARSLAALPSALAGDAAQFALRDGQVRVPRLARTSSTDRSREPESGQRRADSEGRSGPGALPGWDTEGTVLITGGTGTLGRLFARHLVTKHGVRNLLLVSRRGPGTPGAADLVNELSGLGAEATVAACDVADRTAVAALLAKIPPDHPLTGVVHAAGVLDDGLVSGMTPEGLDAVLAPKLDAAWNLHDLTRDLGLSAFVLFSSVMGTIGNAGQGNYAAANVFLDALAQHRRTAGLPAASFAWGFWSERSELTRDLGDADIARMARSGLKPLSSDEGVTLFDAALADGEVTATLAALDLDRVRAQAGHASVPEVLRGLVRARRAATAVTATGSTLTDRLAGRPAEDVDRELLDLVRSLTATVLGHADGGSVQPAVAFRELGLDSLSAVELRKRLNDVTGLRLSATVVFDHPTPSALAALLRGELLGESTQVVTPTATAPSSAADDDPIVIVGMGCRFPGGVSSPDELWELVRSGRDAVSGLPRDRGWDLDDLFDTDAGRTGKSYVDKGYFLDDAGEFDAGFFGISPREALAMHPQQRVLLETAWQTLEDAGIEPGSLRGSDTGVFIGAMLQEYGPPMHEGSAEADGLLLTGSSGSVTSGRLAYFLGLEGPAVTVDTACSSSLVALHQAAQA
;
A
#
# COMPACT_ATOMS: atom_id res chain seq x y z
N PRO A 1 -8.75 -24.98 15.44
CA PRO A 1 -9.18 -25.27 16.83
C PRO A 1 -8.71 -26.68 17.24
N THR A 2 -7.79 -26.76 18.20
CA THR A 2 -7.17 -28.03 18.67
C THR A 2 -7.66 -28.46 20.06
N ASP A 3 -8.53 -27.67 20.70
CA ASP A 3 -9.10 -28.00 22.01
C ASP A 3 -10.29 -28.97 21.85
N PRO A 4 -10.20 -30.22 22.34
CA PRO A 4 -11.27 -31.22 22.22
C PRO A 4 -12.58 -30.78 22.88
N ASP A 5 -12.50 -29.95 23.92
CA ASP A 5 -13.66 -29.51 24.72
C ASP A 5 -14.45 -28.38 24.03
N SER A 6 -13.90 -27.80 22.96
CA SER A 6 -14.56 -26.76 22.16
C SER A 6 -15.60 -27.30 21.16
N PHE A 7 -15.71 -28.62 21.03
CA PHE A 7 -16.63 -29.28 20.09
C PHE A 7 -17.75 -30.02 20.82
N THR A 8 -18.98 -29.86 20.33
CA THR A 8 -20.14 -30.57 20.89
C THR A 8 -20.06 -32.09 20.63
N ILE A 9 -19.53 -32.47 19.47
CA ILE A 9 -19.01 -33.81 19.14
C ILE A 9 -17.67 -33.60 18.43
N HIS A 10 -16.63 -34.31 18.87
CA HIS A 10 -15.30 -34.17 18.28
C HIS A 10 -15.29 -34.58 16.79
N PRO A 11 -14.75 -33.76 15.86
CA PRO A 11 -14.82 -34.03 14.42
C PRO A 11 -14.20 -35.37 14.01
N ALA A 12 -13.03 -35.72 14.59
CA ALA A 12 -12.39 -37.01 14.30
C ALA A 12 -13.19 -38.22 14.82
N LEU A 13 -13.97 -38.04 15.89
CA LEU A 13 -14.81 -39.11 16.46
C LEU A 13 -16.05 -39.34 15.58
N LEU A 14 -16.64 -38.26 15.05
CA LEU A 14 -17.74 -38.33 14.09
C LEU A 14 -17.29 -38.87 12.73
N ASP A 15 -16.12 -38.44 12.24
CA ASP A 15 -15.53 -38.92 10.99
C ASP A 15 -15.19 -40.42 11.05
N ALA A 16 -14.59 -40.88 12.14
CA ALA A 16 -14.33 -42.31 12.37
C ALA A 16 -15.63 -43.14 12.36
N ALA A 17 -16.73 -42.60 12.91
CA ALA A 17 -18.04 -43.26 12.88
C ALA A 17 -18.61 -43.39 11.44
N LEU A 18 -18.37 -42.40 10.57
CA LEU A 18 -18.78 -42.45 9.17
C LEU A 18 -17.92 -43.42 8.36
N HIS A 19 -16.61 -43.47 8.61
CA HIS A 19 -15.71 -44.43 7.97
C HIS A 19 -16.07 -45.89 8.32
N ALA A 20 -16.46 -46.17 9.57
CA ALA A 20 -16.95 -47.49 9.96
C ALA A 20 -18.23 -47.90 9.19
N ALA A 21 -19.09 -46.92 8.87
CA ALA A 21 -20.30 -47.15 8.09
C ALA A 21 -20.01 -47.47 6.61
N LEU A 22 -18.96 -46.87 6.05
CA LEU A 22 -18.48 -47.12 4.68
C LEU A 22 -17.78 -48.48 4.56
N LEU A 23 -17.06 -48.92 5.60
CA LEU A 23 -16.37 -50.22 5.64
C LEU A 23 -17.32 -51.41 5.88
N GLY A 24 -18.48 -51.19 6.48
CA GLY A 24 -19.43 -52.24 6.86
C GLY A 24 -20.25 -52.87 5.73
N GLN A 25 -19.94 -52.59 4.45
CA GLN A 25 -20.71 -53.02 3.27
C GLN A 25 -22.21 -52.66 3.35
N VAL A 26 -22.53 -51.53 3.98
CA VAL A 26 -23.92 -51.08 4.17
C VAL A 26 -24.52 -50.56 2.85
N LEU A 27 -23.69 -50.04 1.95
CA LEU A 27 -24.08 -49.60 0.60
C LEU A 27 -23.65 -50.65 -0.45
N PRO A 28 -24.32 -50.71 -1.62
CA PRO A 28 -23.95 -51.60 -2.73
C PRO A 28 -22.49 -51.45 -3.16
N ASP A 29 -21.80 -52.57 -3.33
CA ASP A 29 -20.43 -52.63 -3.86
C ASP A 29 -20.45 -52.61 -5.40
N ASP A 30 -20.61 -51.42 -5.98
CA ASP A 30 -20.68 -51.17 -7.43
C ASP A 30 -19.38 -50.57 -8.01
N GLY A 31 -18.30 -50.58 -7.24
CA GLY A 31 -16.99 -50.05 -7.62
C GLY A 31 -16.91 -48.51 -7.65
N ARG A 32 -17.96 -47.79 -7.21
CA ARG A 32 -17.97 -46.32 -7.13
C ARG A 32 -17.62 -45.85 -5.72
N ILE A 33 -16.89 -44.74 -5.62
CA ILE A 33 -16.66 -44.08 -4.33
C ILE A 33 -17.90 -43.25 -4.02
N ARG A 34 -18.47 -43.36 -2.82
CA ARG A 34 -19.64 -42.57 -2.42
C ARG A 34 -19.26 -41.58 -1.33
N LEU A 35 -19.53 -40.30 -1.57
CA LEU A 35 -19.17 -39.20 -0.68
C LEU A 35 -20.42 -38.60 -0.01
N PRO A 36 -20.36 -38.24 1.30
CA PRO A 36 -21.44 -37.51 1.95
C PRO A 36 -21.76 -36.19 1.23
N TYR A 37 -23.03 -35.95 0.93
CA TYR A 37 -23.49 -34.76 0.21
C TYR A 37 -24.41 -33.87 1.05
N ALA A 38 -25.47 -34.44 1.63
CA ALA A 38 -26.48 -33.68 2.37
C ALA A 38 -26.94 -34.41 3.63
N TRP A 39 -27.12 -33.63 4.71
CA TRP A 39 -27.59 -34.11 6.01
C TRP A 39 -28.96 -33.51 6.30
N GLU A 40 -29.95 -34.35 6.60
CA GLU A 40 -31.30 -33.93 6.95
C GLU A 40 -31.74 -34.57 8.27
N GLY A 41 -32.44 -33.76 9.09
CA GLY A 41 -32.92 -34.21 10.40
C GLY A 41 -31.79 -34.58 11.35
N ALA A 42 -30.70 -33.81 11.36
CA ALA A 42 -29.62 -33.96 12.32
C ALA A 42 -30.05 -33.42 13.69
N THR A 43 -30.04 -34.27 14.72
CA THR A 43 -30.40 -33.94 16.10
C THR A 43 -29.27 -34.29 17.05
N LEU A 44 -28.96 -33.38 17.96
CA LEU A 44 -28.00 -33.60 19.03
C LEU A 44 -28.76 -33.74 20.36
N HIS A 45 -28.42 -34.76 21.13
CA HIS A 45 -29.08 -35.10 22.39
C HIS A 45 -28.17 -34.87 23.62
N ALA A 46 -26.85 -35.03 23.46
CA ALA A 46 -25.86 -34.82 24.54
C ALA A 46 -24.50 -34.39 23.96
N SER A 47 -23.66 -33.75 24.78
CA SER A 47 -22.31 -33.26 24.42
C SER A 47 -21.24 -33.85 25.34
N GLY A 48 -19.97 -33.80 24.92
CA GLY A 48 -18.83 -34.23 25.77
C GLY A 48 -18.61 -35.74 25.84
N ALA A 49 -19.23 -36.51 24.94
CA ALA A 49 -18.97 -37.95 24.83
C ALA A 49 -17.57 -38.19 24.24
N SER A 50 -16.70 -38.89 24.99
CA SER A 50 -15.37 -39.29 24.53
C SER A 50 -15.34 -40.62 23.77
N ALA A 51 -16.49 -41.33 23.72
CA ALA A 51 -16.67 -42.56 22.97
C ALA A 51 -18.12 -42.66 22.46
N LEU A 52 -18.30 -43.16 21.23
CA LEU A 52 -19.60 -43.36 20.61
C LEU A 52 -19.81 -44.82 20.19
N ARG A 53 -21.03 -45.31 20.39
CA ARG A 53 -21.57 -46.51 19.76
C ARG A 53 -22.52 -46.07 18.65
N VAL A 54 -22.21 -46.44 17.43
CA VAL A 54 -22.92 -45.93 16.25
C VAL A 54 -23.64 -47.06 15.53
N SER A 55 -24.91 -46.83 15.21
CA SER A 55 -25.72 -47.66 14.34
C SER A 55 -25.98 -46.91 13.05
N VAL A 56 -25.65 -47.53 11.92
CA VAL A 56 -25.93 -46.99 10.59
C VAL A 56 -26.79 -47.97 9.81
N THR A 57 -27.85 -47.46 9.19
CA THR A 57 -28.80 -48.25 8.40
C THR A 57 -29.08 -47.55 7.09
N THR A 58 -29.22 -48.30 5.98
CA THR A 58 -29.70 -47.72 4.72
C THR A 58 -31.17 -47.34 4.83
N VAL A 59 -31.52 -46.19 4.26
CA VAL A 59 -32.90 -45.73 4.08
C VAL A 59 -33.24 -45.50 2.60
N GLY A 60 -32.28 -45.70 1.70
CA GLY A 60 -32.38 -45.68 0.24
C GLY A 60 -31.07 -46.17 -0.39
N ASP A 61 -31.00 -46.22 -1.73
CA ASP A 61 -29.84 -46.77 -2.47
C ASP A 61 -28.53 -46.01 -2.19
N ASP A 62 -28.62 -44.70 -1.95
CA ASP A 62 -27.52 -43.77 -1.66
C ASP A 62 -27.79 -42.94 -0.40
N THR A 63 -28.56 -43.48 0.55
CA THR A 63 -28.97 -42.71 1.73
C THR A 63 -28.86 -43.52 3.00
N LEU A 64 -28.16 -42.95 3.98
CA LEU A 64 -27.89 -43.55 5.28
C LEU A 64 -28.66 -42.84 6.39
N ARG A 65 -29.01 -43.58 7.44
CA ARG A 65 -29.48 -43.05 8.72
C ARG A 65 -28.45 -43.40 9.77
N LEU A 66 -28.09 -42.42 10.60
CA LEU A 66 -27.08 -42.57 11.65
C LEU A 66 -27.70 -42.35 13.03
N ARG A 67 -27.38 -43.21 13.99
CA ARG A 67 -27.72 -43.04 15.41
C ARG A 67 -26.47 -43.29 16.24
N ALA A 68 -26.12 -42.33 17.08
CA ALA A 68 -24.98 -42.40 17.98
C ALA A 68 -25.46 -42.36 19.43
N ALA A 69 -24.92 -43.26 20.25
CA ALA A 69 -25.12 -43.32 21.69
C ALA A 69 -23.77 -43.37 22.41
N ASP A 70 -23.74 -43.05 23.71
CA ASP A 70 -22.53 -43.14 24.52
C ASP A 70 -22.22 -44.60 24.96
N GLY A 71 -21.19 -44.78 25.79
CA GLY A 71 -20.82 -46.08 26.35
C GLY A 71 -21.88 -46.72 27.25
N ALA A 72 -22.78 -45.92 27.82
CA ALA A 72 -23.91 -46.37 28.65
C ALA A 72 -25.19 -46.65 27.81
N GLY A 73 -25.16 -46.34 26.51
CA GLY A 73 -26.29 -46.52 25.59
C GLY A 73 -27.26 -45.34 25.56
N MET A 74 -26.91 -44.20 26.15
CA MET A 74 -27.74 -42.99 26.10
C MET A 74 -27.55 -42.27 24.75
N PRO A 75 -28.62 -41.75 24.12
CA PRO A 75 -28.51 -41.07 22.84
C PRO A 75 -27.61 -39.84 22.89
N VAL A 76 -26.70 -39.72 21.93
CA VAL A 76 -25.78 -38.58 21.77
C VAL A 76 -26.16 -37.77 20.53
N ALA A 77 -26.34 -38.42 19.38
CA ALA A 77 -26.75 -37.76 18.14
C ALA A 77 -27.54 -38.68 17.20
N GLY A 78 -28.32 -38.09 16.30
CA GLY A 78 -29.03 -38.80 15.25
C GLY A 78 -29.04 -38.01 13.96
N VAL A 79 -29.04 -38.70 12.82
CA VAL A 79 -29.19 -38.13 11.48
C VAL A 79 -30.25 -38.95 10.79
N ALA A 80 -31.38 -38.32 10.47
CA ALA A 80 -32.51 -39.02 9.86
C ALA A 80 -32.19 -39.51 8.44
N SER A 81 -31.47 -38.69 7.68
CA SER A 81 -31.05 -38.95 6.30
C SER A 81 -29.69 -38.30 6.01
N LEU A 82 -28.77 -39.09 5.49
CA LEU A 82 -27.45 -38.70 4.99
C LEU A 82 -27.36 -39.17 3.54
N ALA A 83 -27.58 -38.24 2.61
CA ALA A 83 -27.49 -38.52 1.18
C ALA A 83 -26.02 -38.57 0.75
N MET A 84 -25.69 -39.57 -0.06
CA MET A 84 -24.36 -39.84 -0.59
C MET A 84 -24.39 -39.65 -2.11
N LEU A 85 -23.28 -39.16 -2.70
CA LEU A 85 -23.14 -39.05 -4.15
C LEU A 85 -22.06 -40.00 -4.66
N PRO A 86 -22.32 -40.75 -5.74
CA PRO A 86 -21.29 -41.54 -6.41
C PRO A 86 -20.29 -40.65 -7.15
N ALA A 87 -19.00 -40.96 -7.02
CA ALA A 87 -17.87 -40.33 -7.70
C ALA A 87 -17.08 -41.38 -8.49
N ASP A 88 -16.70 -41.01 -9.72
CA ASP A 88 -15.90 -41.85 -10.61
C ASP A 88 -14.39 -41.69 -10.30
N PRO A 89 -13.67 -42.77 -9.95
CA PRO A 89 -12.24 -42.73 -9.70
C PRO A 89 -11.41 -42.22 -10.89
N ALA A 90 -11.88 -42.39 -12.13
CA ALA A 90 -11.16 -41.98 -13.34
C ALA A 90 -11.03 -40.45 -13.48
N GLY A 91 -11.92 -39.67 -12.84
CA GLY A 91 -11.87 -38.21 -12.83
C GLY A 91 -10.93 -37.61 -11.77
N LEU A 92 -10.36 -38.42 -10.87
CA LEU A 92 -9.53 -37.97 -9.75
C LEU A 92 -8.04 -37.76 -10.12
N GLY A 93 -7.65 -38.04 -11.38
CA GLY A 93 -6.25 -38.02 -11.85
C GLY A 93 -5.79 -36.77 -12.61
N SER A 94 -6.69 -35.84 -12.97
CA SER A 94 -6.28 -34.47 -13.33
C SER A 94 -6.19 -33.64 -12.07
N PRO A 95 -5.20 -32.73 -11.92
CA PRO A 95 -5.21 -31.78 -10.82
C PRO A 95 -6.55 -31.04 -10.86
N ALA A 96 -7.41 -31.31 -9.88
CA ALA A 96 -8.73 -30.70 -9.84
C ALA A 96 -8.51 -29.19 -9.72
N VAL A 97 -9.07 -28.42 -10.67
CA VAL A 97 -9.03 -26.95 -10.60
C VAL A 97 -9.62 -26.57 -9.25
N ASN A 98 -8.80 -25.95 -8.39
CA ASN A 98 -9.33 -25.40 -7.16
C ASN A 98 -10.10 -24.12 -7.49
N ARG A 99 -11.38 -24.27 -7.86
CA ARG A 99 -12.25 -23.18 -8.26
C ARG A 99 -12.46 -22.12 -7.18
N ASP A 100 -12.11 -22.42 -5.92
CA ASP A 100 -12.11 -21.40 -4.86
C ASP A 100 -11.08 -20.28 -5.11
N PHE A 101 -10.11 -20.48 -6.00
CA PHE A 101 -9.11 -19.48 -6.39
C PHE A 101 -9.45 -18.75 -7.69
N LEU A 102 -10.54 -19.14 -8.37
CA LEU A 102 -11.06 -18.48 -9.56
C LEU A 102 -12.26 -17.60 -9.16
N LEU A 103 -11.97 -16.31 -9.02
CA LEU A 103 -12.90 -15.31 -8.49
C LEU A 103 -13.26 -14.27 -9.55
N ARG A 104 -14.44 -13.68 -9.40
CA ARG A 104 -14.94 -12.60 -10.25
C ARG A 104 -15.32 -11.41 -9.39
N LEU A 105 -15.04 -10.20 -9.89
CA LEU A 105 -15.53 -8.97 -9.29
C LEU A 105 -16.96 -8.72 -9.76
N GLU A 106 -17.90 -8.74 -8.82
CA GLU A 106 -19.31 -8.45 -9.04
C GLU A 106 -19.68 -7.14 -8.35
N TRP A 107 -20.74 -6.50 -8.84
CA TRP A 107 -21.26 -5.24 -8.31
C TRP A 107 -22.74 -5.39 -7.90
N PRO A 108 -23.05 -6.23 -6.90
CA PRO A 108 -24.43 -6.38 -6.44
C PRO A 108 -24.97 -5.06 -5.85
N PRO A 109 -26.30 -4.87 -5.86
CA PRO A 109 -26.94 -3.75 -5.17
C PRO A 109 -26.54 -3.72 -3.70
N ALA A 110 -26.23 -2.54 -3.19
CA ALA A 110 -25.93 -2.33 -1.78
C ALA A 110 -27.20 -2.56 -0.93
N PRO A 111 -27.06 -3.06 0.31
CA PRO A 111 -28.15 -3.04 1.26
C PRO A 111 -28.62 -1.60 1.51
N SER A 112 -29.92 -1.38 1.63
CA SER A 112 -30.46 -0.08 2.02
C SER A 112 -29.92 0.31 3.40
N ALA A 113 -29.30 1.49 3.51
CA ALA A 113 -28.89 2.05 4.79
C ALA A 113 -29.98 3.00 5.30
N ASP A 114 -30.29 2.92 6.60
CA ASP A 114 -31.20 3.86 7.29
C ASP A 114 -30.46 5.14 7.75
N ALA A 115 -29.36 5.50 7.07
CA ALA A 115 -28.51 6.63 7.43
C ALA A 115 -29.05 7.95 6.89
N VAL A 116 -28.83 9.03 7.64
CA VAL A 116 -29.27 10.38 7.26
C VAL A 116 -28.31 10.95 6.20
N PRO A 117 -28.80 11.36 5.02
CA PRO A 117 -27.97 12.00 4.00
C PRO A 117 -27.28 13.28 4.52
N PRO A 118 -26.07 13.60 4.05
CA PRO A 118 -25.46 14.89 4.33
C PRO A 118 -26.30 16.00 3.72
N THR A 119 -26.49 17.08 4.47
CA THR A 119 -27.23 18.28 4.04
C THR A 119 -26.32 19.37 3.48
N GLU A 120 -25.00 19.22 3.65
CA GLU A 120 -23.98 20.17 3.18
C GLU A 120 -22.86 19.39 2.48
N LEU A 121 -22.44 19.84 1.29
CA LEU A 121 -21.34 19.27 0.53
C LEU A 121 -20.45 20.38 -0.05
N SER A 122 -19.13 20.17 0.00
CA SER A 122 -18.15 21.09 -0.59
C SER A 122 -17.71 20.56 -1.96
N GLN A 123 -17.96 21.29 -3.04
CA GLN A 123 -17.46 20.95 -4.38
C GLN A 123 -16.09 21.60 -4.62
N LEU A 124 -15.09 20.79 -4.93
CA LEU A 124 -13.78 21.23 -5.42
C LEU A 124 -13.76 21.15 -6.95
N GLY A 125 -13.42 22.27 -7.60
CA GLY A 125 -13.32 22.36 -9.04
C GLY A 125 -14.67 22.39 -9.76
N HIS A 126 -14.66 22.06 -11.05
CA HIS A 126 -15.87 22.08 -11.87
C HIS A 126 -16.72 20.82 -11.67
N ASP A 127 -18.05 20.94 -11.83
CA ASP A 127 -19.01 19.84 -11.85
C ASP A 127 -19.44 19.57 -13.31
N PRO A 128 -18.66 18.81 -14.09
CA PRO A 128 -19.00 18.44 -15.46
C PRO A 128 -20.13 17.40 -15.54
N PHE A 129 -20.47 16.76 -14.42
CA PHE A 129 -21.45 15.68 -14.38
C PHE A 129 -22.87 16.15 -14.07
N GLY A 130 -23.02 17.36 -13.54
CA GLY A 130 -24.32 17.93 -13.15
C GLY A 130 -24.84 17.37 -11.84
N LEU A 131 -23.95 17.06 -10.88
CA LEU A 131 -24.32 16.55 -9.55
C LEU A 131 -25.15 17.56 -8.76
N ARG A 132 -24.75 18.84 -8.79
CA ARG A 132 -25.43 19.92 -8.06
C ARG A 132 -26.87 20.12 -8.54
N PRO A 133 -27.14 20.34 -9.84
CA PRO A 133 -28.52 20.49 -10.31
C PRO A 133 -29.36 19.21 -10.13
N ALA A 134 -28.75 18.03 -10.10
CA ALA A 134 -29.47 16.77 -9.92
C ALA A 134 -29.90 16.48 -8.47
N THR A 135 -29.16 16.97 -7.47
CA THR A 135 -29.44 16.71 -6.04
C THR A 135 -30.52 17.63 -5.45
N GLY A 136 -30.90 18.70 -6.14
CA GLY A 136 -31.99 19.58 -5.74
C GLY A 136 -31.63 20.53 -4.59
N ALA A 137 -32.65 21.11 -3.94
CA ALA A 137 -32.48 22.13 -2.90
C ALA A 137 -32.29 21.56 -1.48
N ASP A 138 -32.33 20.22 -1.34
CA ASP A 138 -32.19 19.54 -0.05
C ASP A 138 -30.72 19.42 0.42
N VAL A 139 -29.77 19.72 -0.46
CA VAL A 139 -28.33 19.74 -0.19
C VAL A 139 -27.77 21.12 -0.52
N ASP A 140 -27.12 21.75 0.45
CA ASP A 140 -26.39 23.00 0.24
C ASP A 140 -24.99 22.69 -0.31
N TRP A 141 -24.69 23.25 -1.49
CA TRP A 141 -23.41 23.04 -2.18
C TRP A 141 -22.54 24.29 -2.07
N GLN A 142 -21.39 24.15 -1.41
CA GLN A 142 -20.38 25.20 -1.31
C GLN A 142 -19.30 24.97 -2.36
N GLU A 143 -18.97 25.99 -3.15
CA GLU A 143 -18.08 25.86 -4.31
C GLU A 143 -16.69 26.44 -4.05
N TYR A 144 -15.66 25.67 -4.38
CA TYR A 144 -14.27 26.06 -4.21
C TYR A 144 -13.46 25.72 -5.46
N THR A 145 -12.61 26.65 -5.90
CA THR A 145 -11.72 26.43 -7.04
C THR A 145 -10.42 25.74 -6.65
N GLU A 146 -9.98 25.90 -5.41
CA GLU A 146 -8.71 25.39 -4.90
C GLU A 146 -8.88 24.83 -3.49
N LEU A 147 -8.08 23.82 -3.14
CA LEU A 147 -8.14 23.13 -1.86
C LEU A 147 -7.87 24.07 -0.66
N SER A 148 -7.04 25.09 -0.86
CA SER A 148 -6.68 26.08 0.18
C SER A 148 -7.88 26.87 0.69
N ALA A 149 -8.88 27.12 -0.16
CA ALA A 149 -10.07 27.90 0.14
C ALA A 149 -11.15 27.13 0.92
N ILE A 150 -11.02 25.80 1.03
CA ILE A 150 -11.99 24.96 1.73
C ILE A 150 -11.79 25.09 3.24
N PRO A 151 -12.85 25.38 4.03
CA PRO A 151 -12.82 25.35 5.48
C PRO A 151 -12.50 23.95 6.04
N GLY A 152 -11.69 23.87 7.10
CA GLY A 152 -11.29 22.59 7.71
C GLY A 152 -12.41 21.84 8.45
N ASP A 153 -13.56 22.48 8.70
CA ASP A 153 -14.75 21.85 9.27
C ASP A 153 -15.65 21.19 8.20
N SER A 154 -15.25 21.22 6.92
CA SER A 154 -15.94 20.49 5.85
C SER A 154 -15.89 18.98 6.08
N SER A 155 -17.05 18.32 6.07
CA SER A 155 -17.13 16.86 6.27
C SER A 155 -16.85 16.06 5.00
N ASP A 156 -17.47 16.43 3.87
CA ASP A 156 -17.32 15.77 2.57
C ASP A 156 -16.95 16.78 1.48
N VAL A 157 -15.80 16.55 0.85
CA VAL A 157 -15.31 17.34 -0.29
C VAL A 157 -15.40 16.51 -1.56
N VAL A 158 -16.27 16.93 -2.49
CA VAL A 158 -16.55 16.25 -3.76
C VAL A 158 -15.68 16.82 -4.87
N VAL A 159 -14.99 15.96 -5.61
CA VAL A 159 -14.24 16.31 -6.83
C VAL A 159 -14.69 15.42 -7.98
N CYS A 160 -15.00 16.04 -9.13
CA CYS A 160 -15.36 15.31 -10.34
C CYS A 160 -14.15 15.19 -11.27
N VAL A 161 -13.75 13.96 -11.61
CA VAL A 161 -12.67 13.70 -12.56
C VAL A 161 -13.26 13.16 -13.86
N GLN A 162 -13.31 14.04 -14.86
CA GLN A 162 -13.82 13.72 -16.19
C GLN A 162 -12.75 13.03 -17.05
N GLY A 163 -13.18 12.10 -17.90
CA GLY A 163 -12.32 11.52 -18.92
C GLY A 163 -11.85 12.55 -19.95
N ASP A 164 -10.66 12.31 -20.48
CA ASP A 164 -10.06 13.14 -21.53
C ASP A 164 -10.18 12.42 -22.88
N ASP A 165 -10.94 13.04 -23.79
CA ASP A 165 -11.26 12.48 -25.11
C ASP A 165 -10.11 12.60 -26.13
N ARG A 166 -8.89 12.99 -25.71
CA ARG A 166 -7.74 13.03 -26.62
C ARG A 166 -7.45 11.66 -27.25
N PRO A 167 -6.95 11.61 -28.50
CA PRO A 167 -6.65 10.35 -29.17
C PRO A 167 -5.58 9.50 -28.48
N ASP A 168 -4.64 10.15 -27.78
CA ASP A 168 -3.58 9.48 -27.03
C ASP A 168 -4.08 9.07 -25.63
N VAL A 169 -4.66 7.87 -25.56
CA VAL A 169 -5.21 7.30 -24.33
C VAL A 169 -4.15 7.17 -23.21
N PRO A 170 -2.92 6.70 -23.49
CA PRO A 170 -1.86 6.72 -22.49
C PRO A 170 -1.57 8.09 -21.89
N GLU A 171 -1.47 9.13 -22.71
CA GLU A 171 -1.23 10.49 -22.26
C GLU A 171 -2.40 11.02 -21.42
N ALA A 172 -3.64 10.75 -21.86
CA ALA A 172 -4.87 11.07 -21.14
C ALA A 172 -4.89 10.47 -19.73
N ALA A 173 -4.57 9.18 -19.64
CA ALA A 173 -4.55 8.45 -18.38
C ALA A 173 -3.47 8.96 -17.42
N ARG A 174 -2.28 9.31 -17.93
CA ARG A 174 -1.23 9.96 -17.11
C ARG A 174 -1.67 11.30 -16.57
N ALA A 175 -2.26 12.16 -17.42
CA ALA A 175 -2.72 13.47 -16.98
C ALA A 175 -3.73 13.36 -15.83
N ALA A 176 -4.68 12.43 -15.94
CA ALA A 176 -5.65 12.16 -14.87
C ALA A 176 -4.95 11.63 -13.60
N LEU A 177 -4.04 10.67 -13.73
CA LEU A 177 -3.29 10.10 -12.59
C LEU A 177 -2.41 11.13 -11.89
N TYR A 178 -1.78 12.04 -12.63
CA TYR A 178 -0.99 13.14 -12.07
C TYR A 178 -1.84 14.10 -11.26
N GLY A 179 -2.98 14.56 -11.83
CA GLY A 179 -3.90 15.42 -11.10
C GLY A 179 -4.45 14.75 -9.84
N ALA A 180 -4.80 13.46 -9.91
CA ALA A 180 -5.26 12.71 -8.76
C ALA A 180 -4.16 12.50 -7.70
N LEU A 181 -2.93 12.20 -8.13
CA LEU A 181 -1.79 12.05 -7.23
C LEU A 181 -1.48 13.35 -6.49
N GLU A 182 -1.43 14.49 -7.20
CA GLU A 182 -1.22 15.80 -6.60
C GLU A 182 -2.33 16.16 -5.60
N LEU A 183 -3.59 15.97 -5.99
CA LEU A 183 -4.74 16.24 -5.13
C LEU A 183 -4.71 15.38 -3.87
N VAL A 184 -4.48 14.08 -4.00
CA VAL A 184 -4.44 13.18 -2.84
C VAL A 184 -3.26 13.50 -1.95
N ARG A 185 -2.08 13.81 -2.50
CA ARG A 185 -0.90 14.24 -1.72
C ARG A 185 -1.20 15.49 -0.91
N ALA A 186 -1.80 16.50 -1.54
CA ALA A 186 -2.20 17.72 -0.86
C ALA A 186 -3.26 17.45 0.23
N TRP A 187 -4.28 16.63 -0.09
CA TRP A 187 -5.33 16.25 0.84
C TRP A 187 -4.81 15.52 2.08
N VAL A 188 -3.98 14.49 1.88
CA VAL A 188 -3.53 13.64 2.99
C VAL A 188 -2.53 14.35 3.91
N SER A 189 -1.81 15.35 3.38
CA SER A 189 -0.79 16.11 4.11
C SER A 189 -1.35 17.35 4.81
N ASP A 190 -2.61 17.70 4.59
CA ASP A 190 -3.25 18.86 5.20
C ASP A 190 -4.14 18.43 6.38
N ASP A 191 -3.69 18.73 7.60
CA ASP A 191 -4.34 18.32 8.84
C ASP A 191 -5.72 18.95 9.03
N ARG A 192 -6.03 20.04 8.32
CA ARG A 192 -7.39 20.62 8.30
C ARG A 192 -8.43 19.61 7.82
N PHE A 193 -8.02 18.63 7.00
CA PHE A 193 -8.89 17.60 6.44
C PHE A 193 -8.69 16.23 7.10
N ALA A 194 -8.16 16.18 8.33
CA ALA A 194 -7.93 14.93 9.04
C ALA A 194 -9.23 14.14 9.29
N ASP A 195 -10.32 14.84 9.58
CA ASP A 195 -11.66 14.26 9.82
C ASP A 195 -12.60 14.32 8.62
N ALA A 196 -12.16 14.90 7.50
CA ALA A 196 -12.94 15.04 6.27
C ALA A 196 -12.74 13.86 5.32
N ARG A 197 -13.71 13.66 4.41
CA ARG A 197 -13.61 12.68 3.31
C ARG A 197 -13.48 13.38 1.96
N LEU A 198 -12.47 12.97 1.18
CA LEU A 198 -12.37 13.32 -0.23
C LEU A 198 -13.20 12.32 -1.06
N VAL A 199 -14.29 12.79 -1.64
CA VAL A 199 -15.18 12.03 -2.52
C VAL A 199 -14.76 12.25 -3.97
N VAL A 200 -14.10 11.26 -4.56
CA VAL A 200 -13.69 11.30 -5.97
C VAL A 200 -14.76 10.66 -6.84
N VAL A 201 -15.42 11.48 -7.66
CA VAL A 201 -16.47 11.06 -8.58
C VAL A 201 -15.89 10.91 -9.97
N THR A 202 -16.12 9.76 -10.58
CA THR A 202 -15.71 9.40 -11.95
C THR A 202 -16.94 9.00 -12.77
N ARG A 203 -16.78 8.92 -14.10
CA ARG A 203 -17.82 8.43 -15.01
C ARG A 203 -17.22 7.40 -15.95
N ARG A 204 -17.84 6.21 -16.06
CA ARG A 204 -17.38 5.06 -16.85
C ARG A 204 -15.97 4.57 -16.49
N ALA A 205 -15.44 4.88 -15.31
CA ALA A 205 -14.15 4.34 -14.85
C ALA A 205 -14.24 2.85 -14.48
N VAL A 206 -15.44 2.37 -14.10
CA VAL A 206 -15.70 0.95 -13.78
C VAL A 206 -16.93 0.43 -14.50
N MET A 207 -16.91 -0.87 -14.80
CA MET A 207 -18.05 -1.63 -15.33
C MET A 207 -18.74 -2.38 -14.19
N THR A 208 -20.07 -2.27 -14.06
CA THR A 208 -20.82 -2.98 -13.00
C THR A 208 -21.54 -4.24 -13.49
N GLY A 209 -21.65 -4.43 -14.82
CA GLY A 209 -22.27 -5.61 -15.41
C GLY A 209 -22.13 -5.66 -16.94
N HIS A 210 -22.78 -6.65 -17.54
CA HIS A 210 -22.81 -6.80 -19.00
C HIS A 210 -23.76 -5.79 -19.65
N GLY A 211 -23.40 -5.28 -20.82
CA GLY A 211 -24.22 -4.38 -21.63
C GLY A 211 -24.00 -2.89 -21.37
N GLU A 212 -23.19 -2.53 -20.37
CA GLU A 212 -22.69 -1.15 -20.21
C GLU A 212 -21.71 -0.79 -21.37
N PRO A 213 -21.63 0.50 -21.77
CA PRO A 213 -20.56 0.98 -22.64
C PRO A 213 -19.18 0.64 -22.06
N GLY A 214 -18.19 0.38 -22.91
CA GLY A 214 -16.82 0.08 -22.44
C GLY A 214 -16.26 1.16 -21.51
N PRO A 215 -15.38 0.78 -20.57
CA PRO A 215 -14.83 1.72 -19.61
C PRO A 215 -14.00 2.80 -20.29
N ASP A 216 -13.99 3.99 -19.70
CA ASP A 216 -13.16 5.11 -20.09
C ASP A 216 -11.73 4.88 -19.59
N LEU A 217 -10.84 4.54 -20.53
CA LEU A 217 -9.47 4.17 -20.24
C LEU A 217 -8.62 5.32 -19.68
N SER A 218 -9.06 6.58 -19.83
CA SER A 218 -8.36 7.75 -19.28
C SER A 218 -8.55 7.89 -17.76
N VAL A 219 -9.67 7.43 -17.21
CA VAL A 219 -10.00 7.58 -15.79
C VAL A 219 -10.09 6.26 -15.02
N ALA A 220 -10.25 5.13 -15.70
CA ALA A 220 -10.24 3.81 -15.05
C ALA A 220 -9.01 3.60 -14.14
N PRO A 221 -7.77 3.94 -14.54
CA PRO A 221 -6.57 3.70 -13.70
C PRO A 221 -6.59 4.42 -12.35
N LEU A 222 -7.34 5.53 -12.23
CA LEU A 222 -7.48 6.29 -10.98
C LEU A 222 -7.96 5.41 -9.83
N TRP A 223 -8.85 4.46 -10.13
CA TRP A 223 -9.39 3.55 -9.13
C TRP A 223 -8.30 2.68 -8.49
N GLY A 224 -7.26 2.31 -9.24
CA GLY A 224 -6.12 1.58 -8.67
C GLY A 224 -5.31 2.44 -7.70
N LEU A 225 -4.93 3.64 -8.12
CA LEU A 225 -4.18 4.60 -7.29
C LEU A 225 -4.94 4.93 -6.00
N LEU A 226 -6.22 5.27 -6.13
CA LEU A 226 -7.06 5.70 -5.02
C LEU A 226 -7.42 4.56 -4.05
N ARG A 227 -7.53 3.31 -4.52
CA ARG A 227 -7.67 2.12 -3.64
C ARG A 227 -6.45 1.92 -2.75
N SER A 228 -5.25 2.11 -3.29
CA SER A 228 -4.03 2.10 -2.48
C SER A 228 -3.99 3.28 -1.51
N ALA A 229 -4.36 4.48 -1.95
CA ALA A 229 -4.47 5.64 -1.07
C ALA A 229 -5.47 5.42 0.08
N GLN A 230 -6.61 4.76 -0.17
CA GLN A 230 -7.58 4.34 0.85
C GLN A 230 -6.98 3.34 1.85
N SER A 231 -6.13 2.42 1.38
CA SER A 231 -5.45 1.46 2.24
C SER A 231 -4.43 2.15 3.16
N GLU A 232 -3.79 3.20 2.66
CA GLU A 232 -2.85 4.06 3.42
C GLU A 232 -3.58 5.01 4.38
N ASN A 233 -4.76 5.49 3.99
CA ASN A 233 -5.55 6.49 4.70
C ASN A 233 -7.02 6.04 4.90
N PRO A 234 -7.28 5.03 5.75
CA PRO A 234 -8.63 4.49 5.95
C PRO A 234 -9.63 5.57 6.37
N GLY A 235 -10.78 5.60 5.71
CA GLY A 235 -11.88 6.54 6.03
C GLY A 235 -11.75 7.94 5.44
N ARG A 236 -10.62 8.30 4.81
CA ARG A 236 -10.39 9.67 4.29
C ARG A 236 -10.72 9.85 2.81
N LEU A 237 -10.92 8.76 2.06
CA LEU A 237 -11.25 8.81 0.63
C LEU A 237 -12.46 7.93 0.32
N VAL A 238 -13.34 8.40 -0.56
CA VAL A 238 -14.48 7.65 -1.10
C VAL A 238 -14.43 7.70 -2.63
N LEU A 239 -14.54 6.55 -3.29
CA LEU A 239 -14.59 6.49 -4.76
C LEU A 239 -16.02 6.24 -5.21
N VAL A 240 -16.47 7.07 -6.14
CA VAL A 240 -17.80 6.96 -6.75
C VAL A 240 -17.64 6.94 -8.27
N ASP A 241 -18.35 6.03 -8.93
CA ASP A 241 -18.52 6.10 -10.39
C ASP A 241 -20.00 6.23 -10.73
N VAL A 242 -20.34 7.19 -11.60
CA VAL A 242 -21.73 7.50 -11.97
C VAL A 242 -21.98 7.24 -13.45
N ASP A 243 -23.22 6.88 -13.80
CA ASP A 243 -23.70 6.93 -15.18
C ASP A 243 -24.25 8.33 -15.53
N GLU A 244 -24.96 8.43 -16.67
CA GLU A 244 -25.60 9.67 -17.12
C GLU A 244 -27.04 9.83 -16.60
N ASP A 245 -27.55 8.87 -15.82
CA ASP A 245 -28.92 8.90 -15.33
C ASP A 245 -29.06 9.91 -14.20
N ALA A 246 -29.97 10.87 -14.35
CA ALA A 246 -30.28 11.88 -13.33
C ALA A 246 -30.65 11.24 -11.97
N ARG A 247 -31.27 10.05 -11.96
CA ARG A 247 -31.58 9.31 -10.73
C ARG A 247 -30.32 8.86 -10.00
N SER A 248 -29.29 8.46 -10.72
CA SER A 248 -27.99 8.09 -10.14
C SER A 248 -27.30 9.30 -9.55
N LEU A 249 -27.29 10.44 -10.27
CA LEU A 249 -26.69 11.68 -9.78
C LEU A 249 -27.41 12.19 -8.52
N ALA A 250 -28.75 12.14 -8.50
CA ALA A 250 -29.57 12.52 -7.36
C ALA A 250 -29.39 11.61 -6.13
N ALA A 251 -28.98 10.36 -6.34
CA ALA A 251 -28.78 9.38 -5.26
C ALA A 251 -27.45 9.56 -4.49
N LEU A 252 -26.52 10.40 -4.98
CA LEU A 252 -25.18 10.56 -4.40
C LEU A 252 -25.20 10.89 -2.89
N PRO A 253 -25.96 11.88 -2.38
CA PRO A 253 -25.96 12.21 -0.95
C PRO A 253 -26.42 11.03 -0.10
N SER A 254 -27.48 10.34 -0.52
CA SER A 254 -27.99 9.16 0.20
C SER A 254 -26.97 8.01 0.19
N ALA A 255 -26.21 7.85 -0.88
CA ALA A 255 -25.15 6.85 -0.96
C ALA A 255 -23.96 7.18 -0.04
N LEU A 256 -23.59 8.46 0.09
CA LEU A 256 -22.50 8.93 0.96
C LEU A 256 -22.78 8.76 2.46
N ALA A 257 -24.05 8.65 2.84
CA ALA A 257 -24.46 8.32 4.21
C ALA A 257 -24.20 6.86 4.59
N GLY A 258 -23.99 5.97 3.60
CA GLY A 258 -23.65 4.58 3.83
C GLY A 258 -22.18 4.36 4.21
N ASP A 259 -21.88 3.17 4.71
CA ASP A 259 -20.52 2.77 5.14
C ASP A 259 -19.60 2.35 3.97
N ALA A 260 -20.07 2.42 2.73
CA ALA A 260 -19.32 1.96 1.57
C ALA A 260 -18.29 3.01 1.14
N ALA A 261 -17.00 2.67 1.23
CA ALA A 261 -15.92 3.54 0.76
C ALA A 261 -15.74 3.53 -0.77
N GLN A 262 -16.39 2.59 -1.47
CA GLN A 262 -16.34 2.45 -2.92
C GLN A 262 -17.70 1.97 -3.43
N PHE A 263 -18.30 2.70 -4.37
CA PHE A 263 -19.56 2.30 -5.00
C PHE A 263 -19.74 2.91 -6.39
N ALA A 264 -20.62 2.30 -7.19
CA ALA A 264 -21.07 2.83 -8.45
C ALA A 264 -22.57 3.12 -8.39
N LEU A 265 -23.00 4.25 -8.94
CA LEU A 265 -24.41 4.62 -9.09
C LEU A 265 -24.84 4.27 -10.52
N ARG A 266 -25.80 3.35 -10.62
CA ARG A 266 -26.36 2.87 -11.89
C ARG A 266 -27.88 2.80 -11.80
N ASP A 267 -28.58 3.42 -12.74
CA ASP A 267 -30.04 3.46 -12.78
C ASP A 267 -30.69 3.91 -11.44
N GLY A 268 -30.03 4.82 -10.69
CA GLY A 268 -30.47 5.25 -9.36
C GLY A 268 -30.22 4.25 -8.23
N GLN A 269 -29.45 3.18 -8.45
CA GLN A 269 -29.08 2.18 -7.46
C GLN A 269 -27.60 2.25 -7.10
N VAL A 270 -27.31 2.11 -5.81
CA VAL A 270 -25.95 1.94 -5.30
C VAL A 270 -25.51 0.49 -5.53
N ARG A 271 -24.38 0.30 -6.20
CA ARG A 271 -23.74 -0.99 -6.40
C ARG A 271 -22.36 -0.99 -5.77
N VAL A 272 -22.02 -2.04 -5.04
CA VAL A 272 -20.76 -2.14 -4.28
C VAL A 272 -19.92 -3.30 -4.78
N PRO A 273 -18.58 -3.15 -4.87
CA PRO A 273 -17.72 -4.20 -5.39
C PRO A 273 -17.63 -5.38 -4.43
N ARG A 274 -17.72 -6.61 -4.96
CA ARG A 274 -17.64 -7.88 -4.23
C ARG A 274 -16.90 -8.92 -5.05
N LEU A 275 -15.87 -9.53 -4.49
CA LEU A 275 -15.34 -10.77 -5.03
C LEU A 275 -16.30 -11.91 -4.72
N ALA A 276 -16.64 -12.68 -5.74
CA ALA A 276 -17.47 -13.85 -5.69
C ALA A 276 -16.77 -15.03 -6.37
N ARG A 277 -17.12 -16.25 -5.96
CA ARG A 277 -16.63 -17.47 -6.61
C ARG A 277 -17.35 -17.66 -7.93
N THR A 278 -16.62 -18.07 -8.96
CA THR A 278 -17.22 -18.51 -10.22
C THR A 278 -18.06 -19.78 -9.98
N SER A 279 -19.38 -19.72 -10.20
CA SER A 279 -20.26 -20.90 -10.07
C SER A 279 -20.51 -21.52 -11.43
N SER A 280 -20.38 -22.84 -11.54
CA SER A 280 -20.67 -23.57 -12.79
C SER A 280 -22.16 -23.54 -13.20
N THR A 281 -23.03 -23.10 -12.26
CA THR A 281 -24.49 -22.99 -12.34
C THR A 281 -25.02 -21.72 -13.00
N ASP A 282 -24.19 -20.69 -13.21
CA ASP A 282 -24.63 -19.46 -13.91
C ASP A 282 -24.92 -19.69 -15.40
N ARG A 283 -24.49 -20.84 -15.95
CA ARG A 283 -24.81 -21.30 -17.32
C ARG A 283 -26.28 -21.63 -17.54
N SER A 284 -27.07 -21.81 -16.48
CA SER A 284 -28.49 -22.19 -16.54
C SER A 284 -29.47 -21.01 -16.49
N ARG A 285 -28.97 -19.75 -16.48
CA ARG A 285 -29.79 -18.53 -16.36
C ARG A 285 -29.94 -17.73 -17.66
N GLU A 286 -29.45 -18.23 -18.80
CA GLU A 286 -29.93 -17.73 -20.10
C GLU A 286 -31.41 -18.13 -20.26
N PRO A 287 -32.31 -17.23 -20.72
CA PRO A 287 -33.69 -17.59 -20.97
C PRO A 287 -33.75 -18.69 -22.04
N GLU A 288 -34.41 -19.81 -21.72
CA GLU A 288 -34.77 -20.86 -22.69
C GLU A 288 -35.74 -20.29 -23.73
N SER A 289 -35.23 -19.60 -24.74
CA SER A 289 -35.96 -19.34 -25.97
C SER A 289 -34.99 -19.18 -27.14
N GLY A 290 -34.58 -20.32 -27.68
CA GLY A 290 -33.76 -20.37 -28.89
C GLY A 290 -33.04 -21.70 -29.01
N GLN A 291 -33.75 -22.73 -29.50
CA GLN A 291 -33.19 -24.02 -29.86
C GLN A 291 -31.88 -23.83 -30.66
N ARG A 292 -30.71 -24.12 -30.06
CA ARG A 292 -29.45 -24.22 -30.82
C ARG A 292 -29.60 -25.38 -31.79
N ARG A 293 -29.94 -25.09 -33.04
CA ARG A 293 -29.74 -26.01 -34.14
C ARG A 293 -28.23 -26.17 -34.31
N ALA A 294 -27.79 -27.41 -34.25
CA ALA A 294 -26.42 -27.79 -34.54
C ALA A 294 -26.18 -27.59 -36.03
N ASP A 295 -25.81 -26.37 -36.40
CA ASP A 295 -25.28 -26.08 -37.72
C ASP A 295 -23.77 -26.25 -37.63
N SER A 296 -23.27 -27.21 -38.40
CA SER A 296 -21.88 -27.58 -38.54
C SER A 296 -21.10 -26.46 -39.24
N GLU A 297 -20.70 -25.43 -38.49
CA GLU A 297 -19.64 -24.48 -38.86
C GLU A 297 -19.25 -23.72 -37.59
N GLY A 298 -18.03 -23.99 -37.07
CA GLY A 298 -17.57 -23.57 -35.76
C GLY A 298 -17.38 -22.06 -35.59
N ARG A 299 -18.45 -21.33 -35.31
CA ARG A 299 -18.37 -19.93 -34.86
C ARG A 299 -18.96 -19.78 -33.45
N SER A 300 -18.08 -19.74 -32.47
CA SER A 300 -18.31 -19.11 -31.17
C SER A 300 -18.84 -17.69 -31.38
N GLY A 301 -19.80 -17.25 -30.58
CA GLY A 301 -20.45 -15.95 -30.78
C GLY A 301 -19.48 -14.75 -30.70
N PRO A 302 -19.89 -13.58 -31.22
CA PRO A 302 -19.45 -12.24 -30.91
C PRO A 302 -18.24 -12.00 -29.98
N GLY A 303 -17.00 -12.36 -30.31
CA GLY A 303 -15.83 -11.98 -29.49
C GLY A 303 -15.50 -12.84 -28.26
N ALA A 304 -16.10 -14.02 -28.06
CA ALA A 304 -15.56 -15.00 -27.11
C ALA A 304 -14.14 -15.44 -27.52
N LEU A 305 -13.21 -15.62 -26.58
CA LEU A 305 -11.87 -16.15 -26.89
C LEU A 305 -12.03 -17.57 -27.47
N PRO A 306 -11.77 -17.80 -28.77
CA PRO A 306 -11.66 -19.15 -29.32
C PRO A 306 -10.35 -19.76 -28.82
N GLY A 307 -10.20 -21.08 -28.95
CA GLY A 307 -8.92 -21.74 -28.66
C GLY A 307 -7.74 -21.14 -29.44
N TRP A 308 -6.53 -21.42 -29.00
CA TRP A 308 -5.31 -20.93 -29.63
C TRP A 308 -5.20 -21.42 -31.08
N ASP A 309 -4.85 -20.53 -31.99
CA ASP A 309 -4.50 -20.91 -33.37
C ASP A 309 -3.09 -21.49 -33.37
N THR A 310 -2.98 -22.78 -33.66
CA THR A 310 -1.73 -23.54 -33.58
C THR A 310 -0.80 -23.27 -34.76
N GLU A 311 -1.32 -22.75 -35.87
CA GLU A 311 -0.55 -22.47 -37.11
C GLU A 311 0.03 -21.05 -37.12
N GLY A 312 -0.57 -20.12 -36.38
CA GLY A 312 -0.09 -18.75 -36.24
C GLY A 312 1.01 -18.56 -35.20
N THR A 313 1.52 -17.32 -35.11
CA THR A 313 2.51 -16.88 -34.12
C THR A 313 1.84 -16.32 -32.88
N VAL A 314 2.30 -16.74 -31.69
CA VAL A 314 1.92 -16.14 -30.40
C VAL A 314 3.06 -15.27 -29.87
N LEU A 315 2.79 -13.99 -29.66
CA LEU A 315 3.69 -13.02 -29.04
C LEU A 315 3.56 -13.07 -27.51
N ILE A 316 4.66 -13.29 -26.81
CA ILE A 316 4.73 -13.22 -25.34
C ILE A 316 5.68 -12.12 -24.91
N THR A 317 5.15 -11.03 -24.34
CA THR A 317 5.97 -9.96 -23.76
C THR A 317 6.29 -10.27 -22.30
N GLY A 318 7.49 -9.89 -21.86
CA GLY A 318 8.08 -10.50 -20.66
C GLY A 318 8.42 -11.98 -20.88
N GLY A 319 8.54 -12.42 -22.14
CA GLY A 319 8.62 -13.84 -22.53
C GLY A 319 9.84 -14.58 -21.98
N THR A 320 10.91 -13.85 -21.62
CA THR A 320 12.11 -14.41 -20.98
C THR A 320 12.09 -14.28 -19.45
N GLY A 321 11.04 -13.71 -18.85
CA GLY A 321 10.83 -13.67 -17.40
C GLY A 321 10.20 -14.96 -16.88
N THR A 322 10.06 -15.09 -15.56
CA THR A 322 9.56 -16.33 -14.90
C THR A 322 8.20 -16.78 -15.44
N LEU A 323 7.20 -15.88 -15.45
CA LEU A 323 5.87 -16.21 -15.96
C LEU A 323 5.86 -16.40 -17.48
N GLY A 324 6.58 -15.55 -18.23
CA GLY A 324 6.68 -15.69 -19.68
C GLY A 324 7.20 -17.07 -20.11
N ARG A 325 8.20 -17.61 -19.41
CA ARG A 325 8.74 -18.96 -19.64
C ARG A 325 7.73 -20.05 -19.28
N LEU A 326 7.05 -19.91 -18.14
CA LEU A 326 6.03 -20.86 -17.69
C LEU A 326 4.91 -20.97 -18.73
N PHE A 327 4.36 -19.84 -19.17
CA PHE A 327 3.28 -19.80 -20.14
C PHE A 327 3.72 -20.16 -21.56
N ALA A 328 4.96 -19.85 -21.97
CA ALA A 328 5.51 -20.35 -23.23
C ALA A 328 5.50 -21.88 -23.28
N ARG A 329 5.96 -22.55 -22.22
CA ARG A 329 5.94 -24.02 -22.12
C ARG A 329 4.51 -24.55 -22.13
N HIS A 330 3.63 -23.96 -21.32
CA HIS A 330 2.24 -24.40 -21.22
C HIS A 330 1.48 -24.29 -22.54
N LEU A 331 1.67 -23.18 -23.27
CA LEU A 331 1.05 -22.99 -24.58
C LEU A 331 1.51 -24.02 -25.61
N VAL A 332 2.79 -24.40 -25.60
CA VAL A 332 3.32 -25.44 -26.50
C VAL A 332 2.80 -26.82 -26.13
N THR A 333 2.85 -27.19 -24.85
CA THR A 333 2.54 -28.57 -24.41
C THR A 333 1.04 -28.85 -24.31
N LYS A 334 0.26 -27.88 -23.81
CA LYS A 334 -1.18 -28.06 -23.56
C LYS A 334 -2.05 -27.56 -24.71
N HIS A 335 -1.71 -26.40 -25.28
CA HIS A 335 -2.51 -25.73 -26.31
C HIS A 335 -1.98 -25.95 -27.73
N GLY A 336 -0.84 -26.62 -27.89
CA GLY A 336 -0.30 -27.02 -29.19
C GLY A 336 0.28 -25.87 -30.03
N VAL A 337 0.55 -24.71 -29.42
CA VAL A 337 1.16 -23.56 -30.11
C VAL A 337 2.54 -23.95 -30.64
N ARG A 338 2.82 -23.62 -31.91
CA ARG A 338 4.08 -24.00 -32.57
C ARG A 338 5.01 -22.85 -32.87
N ASN A 339 4.51 -21.64 -33.03
CA ASN A 339 5.33 -20.47 -33.36
C ASN A 339 5.24 -19.44 -32.22
N LEU A 340 6.38 -19.15 -31.58
CA LEU A 340 6.47 -18.23 -30.45
C LEU A 340 7.41 -17.06 -30.75
N LEU A 341 6.95 -15.84 -30.47
CA LEU A 341 7.78 -14.64 -30.42
C LEU A 341 7.92 -14.18 -28.97
N LEU A 342 9.07 -14.43 -28.37
CA LEU A 342 9.36 -14.10 -26.96
C LEU A 342 10.09 -12.76 -26.89
N VAL A 343 9.45 -11.77 -26.26
CA VAL A 343 9.94 -10.39 -26.24
C VAL A 343 10.30 -9.96 -24.84
N SER A 344 11.49 -9.35 -24.72
CA SER A 344 11.93 -8.63 -23.52
C SER A 344 12.90 -7.53 -23.91
N ARG A 345 13.18 -6.58 -23.00
CA ARG A 345 14.10 -5.47 -23.27
C ARG A 345 15.52 -5.94 -23.65
N ARG A 346 16.01 -7.01 -23.01
CA ARG A 346 17.34 -7.59 -23.27
C ARG A 346 17.35 -8.62 -24.41
N GLY A 347 16.18 -9.15 -24.79
CA GLY A 347 16.04 -10.15 -25.85
C GLY A 347 16.99 -11.34 -25.66
N PRO A 348 17.73 -11.76 -26.72
CA PRO A 348 18.69 -12.87 -26.65
C PRO A 348 19.80 -12.72 -25.61
N GLY A 349 20.09 -11.49 -25.17
CA GLY A 349 21.06 -11.21 -24.10
C GLY A 349 20.56 -11.54 -22.69
N THR A 350 19.32 -11.99 -22.53
CA THR A 350 18.78 -12.41 -21.23
C THR A 350 19.41 -13.76 -20.82
N PRO A 351 19.93 -13.90 -19.59
CA PRO A 351 20.41 -15.19 -19.08
C PRO A 351 19.37 -16.31 -19.25
N GLY A 352 19.80 -17.47 -19.74
CA GLY A 352 18.95 -18.63 -20.01
C GLY A 352 17.98 -18.49 -21.20
N ALA A 353 18.05 -17.43 -22.01
CA ALA A 353 17.19 -17.30 -23.20
C ALA A 353 17.47 -18.40 -24.25
N ALA A 354 18.74 -18.72 -24.51
CA ALA A 354 19.12 -19.78 -25.44
C ALA A 354 18.64 -21.16 -24.97
N ASP A 355 18.75 -21.44 -23.65
CA ASP A 355 18.28 -22.70 -23.07
C ASP A 355 16.77 -22.87 -23.23
N LEU A 356 16.00 -21.79 -23.03
CA LEU A 356 14.55 -21.81 -23.26
C LEU A 356 14.19 -22.08 -24.72
N VAL A 357 14.89 -21.47 -25.68
CA VAL A 357 14.65 -21.73 -27.11
C VAL A 357 14.93 -23.20 -27.45
N ASN A 358 16.04 -23.74 -26.95
CA ASN A 358 16.38 -25.15 -27.14
C ASN A 358 15.33 -26.08 -26.50
N GLU A 359 14.86 -25.73 -25.30
CA GLU A 359 13.82 -26.48 -24.60
C GLU A 359 12.50 -26.49 -25.39
N LEU A 360 12.00 -25.33 -25.81
CA LEU A 360 10.78 -25.20 -26.60
C LEU A 360 10.90 -25.91 -27.96
N SER A 361 12.09 -25.88 -28.57
CA SER A 361 12.38 -26.65 -29.79
C SER A 361 12.32 -28.16 -29.54
N GLY A 362 12.82 -28.64 -28.41
CA GLY A 362 12.68 -30.04 -27.98
C GLY A 362 11.23 -30.46 -27.74
N LEU A 363 10.34 -29.52 -27.39
CA LEU A 363 8.90 -29.70 -27.27
C LEU A 363 8.14 -29.54 -28.61
N GLY A 364 8.86 -29.25 -29.70
CA GLY A 364 8.34 -29.16 -31.05
C GLY A 364 7.75 -27.80 -31.41
N ALA A 365 8.24 -26.71 -30.81
CA ALA A 365 7.87 -25.33 -31.18
C ALA A 365 9.09 -24.54 -31.66
N GLU A 366 8.89 -23.64 -32.62
CA GLU A 366 9.88 -22.66 -33.04
C GLU A 366 9.72 -21.38 -32.22
N ALA A 367 10.76 -21.00 -31.48
CA ALA A 367 10.75 -19.83 -30.62
C ALA A 367 11.81 -18.81 -31.06
N THR A 368 11.36 -17.61 -31.42
CA THR A 368 12.23 -16.46 -31.70
C THR A 368 12.28 -15.54 -30.49
N VAL A 369 13.48 -15.19 -30.02
CA VAL A 369 13.65 -14.21 -28.94
C VAL A 369 14.07 -12.87 -29.53
N ALA A 370 13.33 -11.80 -29.22
CA ALA A 370 13.61 -10.46 -29.72
C ALA A 370 13.81 -9.44 -28.58
N ALA A 371 14.77 -8.53 -28.77
CA ALA A 371 14.94 -7.36 -27.92
C ALA A 371 13.99 -6.25 -28.41
N CYS A 372 13.05 -5.85 -27.56
CA CYS A 372 12.13 -4.75 -27.85
C CYS A 372 11.56 -4.20 -26.54
N ASP A 373 11.56 -2.88 -26.41
CA ASP A 373 10.73 -2.20 -25.41
C ASP A 373 9.34 -2.03 -26.01
N VAL A 374 8.35 -2.63 -25.35
CA VAL A 374 6.96 -2.65 -25.85
C VAL A 374 6.26 -1.31 -25.57
N ALA A 375 6.80 -0.49 -24.66
CA ALA A 375 6.34 0.88 -24.45
C ALA A 375 6.70 1.81 -25.63
N ASP A 376 7.69 1.45 -26.46
CA ASP A 376 8.01 2.18 -27.70
C ASP A 376 7.17 1.65 -28.87
N ARG A 377 6.17 2.43 -29.27
CA ARG A 377 5.26 2.11 -30.38
C ARG A 377 6.00 1.85 -31.70
N THR A 378 7.06 2.61 -31.99
CA THR A 378 7.82 2.46 -33.24
C THR A 378 8.62 1.16 -33.24
N ALA A 379 9.24 0.84 -32.10
CA ALA A 379 9.94 -0.43 -31.92
C ALA A 379 8.99 -1.63 -32.06
N VAL A 380 7.78 -1.54 -31.49
CA VAL A 380 6.75 -2.59 -31.59
C VAL A 380 6.32 -2.77 -33.05
N ALA A 381 6.02 -1.69 -33.77
CA ALA A 381 5.63 -1.75 -35.18
C ALA A 381 6.73 -2.41 -36.04
N ALA A 382 8.00 -2.03 -35.82
CA ALA A 382 9.15 -2.62 -36.50
C ALA A 382 9.37 -4.10 -36.15
N LEU A 383 9.01 -4.52 -34.93
CA LEU A 383 9.05 -5.91 -34.52
C LEU A 383 7.94 -6.73 -35.19
N LEU A 384 6.70 -6.24 -35.16
CA LEU A 384 5.54 -6.92 -35.75
C LEU A 384 5.69 -7.11 -37.26
N ALA A 385 6.30 -6.15 -37.96
CA ALA A 385 6.58 -6.25 -39.40
C ALA A 385 7.57 -7.38 -39.78
N LYS A 386 8.28 -7.98 -38.81
CA LYS A 386 9.21 -9.10 -39.04
C LYS A 386 8.53 -10.47 -38.93
N ILE A 387 7.26 -10.53 -38.52
CA ILE A 387 6.52 -11.79 -38.39
C ILE A 387 6.25 -12.34 -39.80
N PRO A 388 6.59 -13.62 -40.08
CA PRO A 388 6.38 -14.20 -41.40
C PRO A 388 4.90 -14.21 -41.81
N PRO A 389 4.56 -13.91 -43.08
CA PRO A 389 3.18 -13.92 -43.55
C PRO A 389 2.57 -15.33 -43.56
N ASP A 390 3.40 -16.39 -43.65
CA ASP A 390 2.94 -17.79 -43.61
C ASP A 390 2.52 -18.23 -42.19
N HIS A 391 3.02 -17.54 -41.16
CA HIS A 391 2.69 -17.76 -39.75
C HIS A 391 2.32 -16.41 -39.09
N PRO A 392 1.18 -15.80 -39.46
CA PRO A 392 0.80 -14.46 -39.01
C PRO A 392 0.61 -14.42 -37.49
N LEU A 393 0.65 -13.22 -36.91
CA LEU A 393 0.34 -13.05 -35.48
C LEU A 393 -1.13 -13.39 -35.21
N THR A 394 -1.38 -14.34 -34.33
CA THR A 394 -2.74 -14.79 -33.96
C THR A 394 -3.02 -14.66 -32.47
N GLY A 395 -1.98 -14.60 -31.63
CA GLY A 395 -2.13 -14.48 -30.18
C GLY A 395 -1.16 -13.49 -29.55
N VAL A 396 -1.62 -12.80 -28.49
CA VAL A 396 -0.79 -11.95 -27.63
C VAL A 396 -0.96 -12.38 -26.18
N VAL A 397 0.15 -12.56 -25.48
CA VAL A 397 0.21 -12.70 -24.02
C VAL A 397 1.11 -11.61 -23.46
N HIS A 398 0.55 -10.74 -22.64
CA HIS A 398 1.25 -9.61 -22.05
C HIS A 398 1.55 -9.87 -20.57
N ALA A 399 2.79 -10.29 -20.28
CA ALA A 399 3.27 -10.62 -18.94
C ALA A 399 4.42 -9.70 -18.47
N ALA A 400 4.57 -8.52 -19.07
CA ALA A 400 5.56 -7.53 -18.67
C ALA A 400 5.09 -6.70 -17.45
N GLY A 401 6.03 -6.27 -16.63
CA GLY A 401 5.77 -5.38 -15.50
C GLY A 401 7.04 -5.05 -14.74
N VAL A 402 6.98 -3.97 -13.96
CA VAL A 402 7.98 -3.59 -12.95
C VAL A 402 7.25 -3.14 -11.68
N LEU A 403 7.95 -3.10 -10.54
CA LEU A 403 7.47 -2.53 -9.28
C LEU A 403 8.33 -1.32 -8.92
N ASP A 404 7.71 -0.36 -8.25
CA ASP A 404 8.35 0.78 -7.61
C ASP A 404 7.46 1.19 -6.43
N ASP A 405 7.43 0.34 -5.41
CA ASP A 405 6.50 0.50 -4.28
C ASP A 405 6.88 1.73 -3.44
N GLY A 406 5.89 2.55 -3.12
CA GLY A 406 6.04 3.77 -2.33
C GLY A 406 4.67 4.33 -1.92
N LEU A 407 4.62 4.96 -0.75
CA LEU A 407 3.41 5.64 -0.27
C LEU A 407 3.01 6.75 -1.24
N VAL A 408 1.70 7.00 -1.34
CA VAL A 408 1.15 8.05 -2.22
C VAL A 408 1.72 9.43 -1.87
N SER A 409 2.00 9.70 -0.59
CA SER A 409 2.62 10.96 -0.13
C SER A 409 4.01 11.22 -0.75
N GLY A 410 4.80 10.17 -0.94
CA GLY A 410 6.17 10.22 -1.47
C GLY A 410 6.31 9.82 -2.94
N MET A 411 5.23 9.40 -3.60
CA MET A 411 5.25 8.96 -4.98
C MET A 411 5.48 10.14 -5.93
N THR A 412 6.47 10.01 -6.82
CA THR A 412 6.78 11.03 -7.84
C THR A 412 6.16 10.66 -9.20
N PRO A 413 5.94 11.63 -10.09
CA PRO A 413 5.52 11.38 -11.47
C PRO A 413 6.44 10.38 -12.19
N GLU A 414 7.76 10.47 -11.98
CA GLU A 414 8.74 9.58 -12.61
C GLU A 414 8.60 8.13 -12.13
N GLY A 415 8.42 7.92 -10.81
CA GLY A 415 8.20 6.58 -10.25
C GLY A 415 6.85 5.99 -10.67
N LEU A 416 5.83 6.83 -10.81
CA LEU A 416 4.55 6.44 -11.40
C LEU A 416 4.73 6.02 -12.88
N ASP A 417 5.42 6.84 -13.68
CA ASP A 417 5.65 6.59 -15.11
C ASP A 417 6.42 5.31 -15.38
N ALA A 418 7.44 5.03 -14.57
CA ALA A 418 8.25 3.81 -14.69
C ALA A 418 7.40 2.53 -14.56
N VAL A 419 6.41 2.54 -13.66
CA VAL A 419 5.51 1.39 -13.43
C VAL A 419 4.37 1.34 -14.43
N LEU A 420 3.85 2.50 -14.87
CA LEU A 420 2.84 2.57 -15.91
C LEU A 420 3.38 2.07 -17.25
N ALA A 421 4.59 2.45 -17.66
CA ALA A 421 5.09 2.19 -19.01
C ALA A 421 4.97 0.73 -19.50
N PRO A 422 5.43 -0.31 -18.76
CA PRO A 422 5.35 -1.69 -19.21
C PRO A 422 3.94 -2.28 -19.20
N LYS A 423 2.91 -1.60 -18.69
CA LYS A 423 1.51 -2.09 -18.63
C LYS A 423 0.54 -1.19 -19.40
N LEU A 424 0.65 0.11 -19.24
CA LEU A 424 -0.20 1.10 -19.86
C LEU A 424 0.23 1.38 -21.31
N ASP A 425 1.43 1.90 -21.54
CA ASP A 425 1.90 2.17 -22.92
C ASP A 425 2.02 0.88 -23.72
N ALA A 426 2.63 -0.15 -23.11
CA ALA A 426 2.87 -1.42 -23.76
C ALA A 426 1.56 -2.09 -24.21
N ALA A 427 0.55 -2.17 -23.34
CA ALA A 427 -0.72 -2.79 -23.70
C ALA A 427 -1.52 -1.95 -24.69
N TRP A 428 -1.44 -0.61 -24.61
CA TRP A 428 -2.05 0.28 -25.60
C TRP A 428 -1.41 0.11 -26.99
N ASN A 429 -0.07 0.10 -27.07
CA ASN A 429 0.66 -0.13 -28.32
C ASN A 429 0.31 -1.48 -28.93
N LEU A 430 0.26 -2.53 -28.11
CA LEU A 430 -0.18 -3.86 -28.54
C LEU A 430 -1.63 -3.82 -29.04
N HIS A 431 -2.53 -3.13 -28.36
CA HIS A 431 -3.92 -3.00 -28.80
C HIS A 431 -4.02 -2.27 -30.14
N ASP A 432 -3.46 -1.05 -30.25
CA ASP A 432 -3.56 -0.21 -31.44
C ASP A 432 -2.95 -0.88 -32.68
N LEU A 433 -1.76 -1.47 -32.55
CA LEU A 433 -1.06 -2.08 -33.68
C LEU A 433 -1.59 -3.46 -34.09
N THR A 434 -2.43 -4.10 -33.26
CA THR A 434 -2.93 -5.47 -33.54
C THR A 434 -4.44 -5.59 -33.68
N ARG A 435 -5.21 -4.53 -33.40
CA ARG A 435 -6.69 -4.57 -33.39
C ARG A 435 -7.30 -5.06 -34.70
N ASP A 436 -6.64 -4.79 -35.84
CA ASP A 436 -7.12 -5.13 -37.18
C ASP A 436 -6.54 -6.46 -37.72
N LEU A 437 -5.73 -7.18 -36.93
CA LEU A 437 -5.04 -8.42 -37.35
C LEU A 437 -5.89 -9.69 -37.18
N GLY A 438 -7.09 -9.59 -36.61
CA GLY A 438 -7.97 -10.75 -36.42
C GLY A 438 -7.43 -11.78 -35.43
N LEU A 439 -6.76 -11.31 -34.36
CA LEU A 439 -6.23 -12.18 -33.29
C LEU A 439 -7.32 -13.12 -32.74
N SER A 440 -6.95 -14.34 -32.37
CA SER A 440 -7.81 -15.26 -31.61
C SER A 440 -7.69 -15.05 -30.11
N ALA A 441 -6.52 -14.61 -29.62
CA ALA A 441 -6.29 -14.39 -28.20
C ALA A 441 -5.50 -13.10 -27.90
N PHE A 442 -5.91 -12.39 -26.84
CA PHE A 442 -5.20 -11.22 -26.32
C PHE A 442 -5.29 -11.24 -24.80
N VAL A 443 -4.30 -11.81 -24.12
CA VAL A 443 -4.37 -12.08 -22.68
C VAL A 443 -3.40 -11.17 -21.93
N LEU A 444 -3.94 -10.40 -20.98
CA LEU A 444 -3.21 -9.45 -20.14
C LEU A 444 -3.02 -10.01 -18.75
N PHE A 445 -1.80 -9.91 -18.23
CA PHE A 445 -1.48 -10.31 -16.85
C PHE A 445 -1.58 -9.08 -15.95
N SER A 446 -2.73 -8.96 -15.30
CA SER A 446 -3.02 -7.96 -14.27
C SER A 446 -2.62 -8.49 -12.88
N SER A 447 -2.96 -7.78 -11.82
CA SER A 447 -2.70 -8.15 -10.44
C SER A 447 -3.94 -7.96 -9.57
N VAL A 448 -4.13 -8.83 -8.59
CA VAL A 448 -5.16 -8.68 -7.55
C VAL A 448 -5.00 -7.36 -6.78
N MET A 449 -3.82 -6.72 -6.79
CA MET A 449 -3.59 -5.39 -6.22
C MET A 449 -4.41 -4.29 -6.92
N GLY A 450 -4.74 -4.45 -8.21
CA GLY A 450 -5.68 -3.57 -8.89
C GLY A 450 -7.11 -3.68 -8.32
N THR A 451 -7.48 -4.84 -7.78
CA THR A 451 -8.84 -5.11 -7.26
C THR A 451 -8.98 -4.79 -5.77
N ILE A 452 -8.05 -5.25 -4.94
CA ILE A 452 -8.12 -5.10 -3.48
C ILE A 452 -7.45 -3.80 -3.02
N GLY A 453 -6.43 -3.34 -3.74
CA GLY A 453 -5.50 -2.32 -3.26
C GLY A 453 -4.50 -2.87 -2.25
N ASN A 454 -3.38 -2.17 -2.11
CA ASN A 454 -2.42 -2.38 -1.04
C ASN A 454 -1.68 -1.07 -0.76
N ALA A 455 -1.35 -0.82 0.50
CA ALA A 455 -0.57 0.35 0.88
C ALA A 455 0.79 0.31 0.17
N GLY A 456 1.22 1.46 -0.34
CA GLY A 456 2.49 1.60 -1.04
C GLY A 456 2.48 1.13 -2.50
N GLN A 457 1.34 0.72 -3.06
CA GLN A 457 1.28 0.15 -4.43
C GLN A 457 0.36 0.92 -5.38
N GLY A 458 0.21 2.23 -5.18
CA GLY A 458 -0.72 3.05 -5.96
C GLY A 458 -0.45 3.07 -7.46
N ASN A 459 0.82 3.20 -7.86
CA ASN A 459 1.27 3.13 -9.25
C ASN A 459 1.01 1.76 -9.89
N TYR A 460 1.37 0.68 -9.18
CA TYR A 460 1.18 -0.69 -9.65
C TYR A 460 -0.30 -1.06 -9.75
N ALA A 461 -1.10 -0.69 -8.76
CA ALA A 461 -2.55 -0.89 -8.80
C ALA A 461 -3.18 -0.13 -9.98
N ALA A 462 -2.82 1.14 -10.20
CA ALA A 462 -3.30 1.92 -11.35
C ALA A 462 -2.95 1.26 -12.69
N ALA A 463 -1.69 0.82 -12.85
CA ALA A 463 -1.21 0.15 -14.05
C ALA A 463 -1.99 -1.14 -14.36
N ASN A 464 -2.36 -1.92 -13.34
CA ASN A 464 -3.12 -3.16 -13.50
C ASN A 464 -4.61 -2.91 -13.74
N VAL A 465 -5.20 -1.88 -13.12
CA VAL A 465 -6.58 -1.48 -13.44
C VAL A 465 -6.71 -1.01 -14.89
N PHE A 466 -5.69 -0.36 -15.46
CA PHE A 466 -5.66 -0.07 -16.89
C PHE A 466 -5.77 -1.33 -17.76
N LEU A 467 -5.03 -2.40 -17.42
CA LEU A 467 -5.09 -3.67 -18.16
C LEU A 467 -6.48 -4.29 -18.11
N ASP A 468 -7.10 -4.29 -16.92
CA ASP A 468 -8.46 -4.82 -16.73
C ASP A 468 -9.48 -4.03 -17.54
N ALA A 469 -9.38 -2.69 -17.52
CA ALA A 469 -10.22 -1.81 -18.30
C ALA A 469 -9.99 -1.98 -19.81
N LEU A 470 -8.74 -2.14 -20.26
CA LEU A 470 -8.41 -2.37 -21.67
C LEU A 470 -9.01 -3.69 -22.19
N ALA A 471 -8.99 -4.76 -21.38
CA ALA A 471 -9.64 -6.02 -21.76
C ALA A 471 -11.15 -5.85 -21.93
N GLN A 472 -11.82 -5.15 -21.01
CA GLN A 472 -13.24 -4.82 -21.11
C GLN A 472 -13.54 -3.94 -22.32
N HIS A 473 -12.72 -2.92 -22.58
CA HIS A 473 -12.82 -2.05 -23.74
C HIS A 473 -12.72 -2.84 -25.06
N ARG A 474 -11.71 -3.70 -25.19
CA ARG A 474 -11.57 -4.58 -26.37
C ARG A 474 -12.79 -5.47 -26.56
N ARG A 475 -13.32 -6.05 -25.49
CA ARG A 475 -14.51 -6.93 -25.55
C ARG A 475 -15.78 -6.21 -25.95
N THR A 476 -15.98 -4.99 -25.48
CA THR A 476 -17.12 -4.15 -25.93
C THR A 476 -16.99 -3.71 -27.38
N ALA A 477 -15.76 -3.58 -27.90
CA ALA A 477 -15.48 -3.38 -29.32
C ALA A 477 -15.54 -4.67 -30.17
N GLY A 478 -15.91 -5.82 -29.59
CA GLY A 478 -16.00 -7.11 -30.28
C GLY A 478 -14.65 -7.79 -30.55
N LEU A 479 -13.55 -7.27 -30.01
CA LEU A 479 -12.22 -7.84 -30.12
C LEU A 479 -11.94 -8.83 -28.97
N PRO A 480 -11.18 -9.91 -29.19
CA PRO A 480 -10.82 -10.80 -28.10
C PRO A 480 -9.93 -10.09 -27.08
N ALA A 481 -10.22 -10.34 -25.80
CA ALA A 481 -9.35 -10.00 -24.68
C ALA A 481 -9.70 -10.81 -23.41
N ALA A 482 -8.64 -11.28 -22.74
CA ALA A 482 -8.47 -11.75 -21.36
C ALA A 482 -7.78 -10.71 -20.47
N SER A 483 -8.23 -10.40 -19.24
CA SER A 483 -7.32 -9.88 -18.20
C SER A 483 -7.43 -10.70 -16.93
N PHE A 484 -6.30 -11.22 -16.45
CA PHE A 484 -6.25 -12.03 -15.23
C PHE A 484 -5.48 -11.32 -14.12
N ALA A 485 -6.19 -10.98 -13.05
CA ALA A 485 -5.66 -10.35 -11.86
C ALA A 485 -5.04 -11.41 -10.95
N TRP A 486 -3.73 -11.61 -11.08
CA TRP A 486 -3.00 -12.65 -10.36
C TRP A 486 -2.74 -12.29 -8.90
N GLY A 487 -2.87 -13.29 -8.03
CA GLY A 487 -2.22 -13.31 -6.72
C GLY A 487 -0.69 -13.44 -6.86
N PHE A 488 0.01 -13.56 -5.73
CA PHE A 488 1.46 -13.74 -5.78
C PHE A 488 1.85 -15.20 -5.99
N TRP A 489 3.01 -15.41 -6.60
CA TRP A 489 3.50 -16.71 -7.02
C TRP A 489 4.53 -17.25 -6.03
N SER A 490 4.62 -18.57 -5.89
CA SER A 490 5.61 -19.23 -5.04
C SER A 490 7.03 -19.09 -5.60
N GLU A 491 7.14 -19.06 -6.93
CA GLU A 491 8.36 -18.90 -7.68
C GLU A 491 8.78 -17.43 -7.71
N ARG A 492 9.97 -17.14 -7.17
CA ARG A 492 10.51 -15.78 -7.23
C ARG A 492 10.77 -15.37 -8.68
N SER A 493 10.19 -14.25 -9.07
CA SER A 493 10.40 -13.58 -10.35
C SER A 493 11.37 -12.40 -10.19
N GLU A 494 11.76 -11.76 -11.30
CA GLU A 494 12.50 -10.50 -11.22
C GLU A 494 11.72 -9.40 -10.50
N LEU A 495 10.39 -9.41 -10.63
CA LEU A 495 9.46 -8.50 -9.95
C LEU A 495 9.44 -8.73 -8.43
N THR A 496 9.60 -9.96 -7.98
CA THR A 496 9.51 -10.34 -6.56
C THR A 496 10.87 -10.70 -5.97
N ARG A 497 11.96 -10.27 -6.61
CA ARG A 497 13.34 -10.63 -6.23
C ARG A 497 13.70 -10.06 -4.87
N ASP A 498 13.23 -8.84 -4.60
CA ASP A 498 13.60 -8.06 -3.42
C ASP A 498 12.63 -8.26 -2.25
N LEU A 499 11.59 -9.09 -2.42
CA LEU A 499 10.67 -9.43 -1.31
C LEU A 499 11.41 -10.23 -0.23
N GLY A 500 11.50 -9.63 0.96
CA GLY A 500 12.03 -10.27 2.15
C GLY A 500 11.00 -11.17 2.84
N ASP A 501 11.43 -11.89 3.88
CA ASP A 501 10.55 -12.73 4.68
C ASP A 501 9.43 -11.92 5.37
N ALA A 502 9.72 -10.65 5.72
CA ALA A 502 8.74 -9.72 6.29
C ALA A 502 7.62 -9.38 5.30
N ASP A 503 7.94 -9.18 4.01
CA ASP A 503 6.94 -8.91 2.96
C ASP A 503 6.03 -10.11 2.72
N ILE A 504 6.62 -11.31 2.64
CA ILE A 504 5.86 -12.55 2.49
C ILE A 504 4.95 -12.76 3.71
N ALA A 505 5.47 -12.53 4.92
CA ALA A 505 4.68 -12.61 6.15
C ALA A 505 3.53 -11.58 6.16
N ARG A 506 3.75 -10.38 5.63
CA ARG A 506 2.74 -9.34 5.46
C ARG A 506 1.64 -9.75 4.49
N MET A 507 1.99 -10.32 3.33
CA MET A 507 1.01 -10.85 2.37
C MET A 507 0.23 -12.04 2.94
N ALA A 508 0.92 -12.94 3.65
CA ALA A 508 0.26 -14.04 4.36
C ALA A 508 -0.69 -13.51 5.46
N ARG A 509 -0.35 -12.39 6.10
CA ARG A 509 -1.21 -11.69 7.07
C ARG A 509 -2.46 -11.11 6.42
N SER A 510 -2.42 -10.58 5.20
CA SER A 510 -3.60 -10.08 4.50
C SER A 510 -4.50 -11.19 3.93
N GLY A 511 -4.15 -12.46 4.16
CA GLY A 511 -4.93 -13.62 3.74
C GLY A 511 -4.58 -14.10 2.33
N LEU A 512 -3.55 -13.55 1.68
CA LEU A 512 -3.06 -14.06 0.40
C LEU A 512 -2.13 -15.26 0.62
N LYS A 513 -2.28 -16.29 -0.21
CA LYS A 513 -1.39 -17.46 -0.28
C LYS A 513 -0.61 -17.46 -1.60
N PRO A 514 0.62 -17.98 -1.61
CA PRO A 514 1.37 -18.14 -2.84
C PRO A 514 0.67 -19.16 -3.74
N LEU A 515 0.57 -18.86 -5.03
CA LEU A 515 0.17 -19.79 -6.07
C LEU A 515 1.40 -20.53 -6.60
N SER A 516 1.33 -21.86 -6.69
CA SER A 516 2.33 -22.64 -7.42
C SER A 516 2.17 -22.50 -8.93
N SER A 517 3.23 -22.80 -9.69
CA SER A 517 3.16 -22.85 -11.17
C SER A 517 2.01 -23.71 -11.69
N ASP A 518 1.81 -24.90 -11.12
CA ASP A 518 0.79 -25.86 -11.55
C ASP A 518 -0.63 -25.34 -11.28
N GLU A 519 -0.86 -24.72 -10.11
CA GLU A 519 -2.13 -24.06 -9.81
C GLU A 519 -2.39 -22.90 -10.76
N GLY A 520 -1.36 -22.09 -11.04
CA GLY A 520 -1.48 -20.92 -11.91
C GLY A 520 -1.87 -21.27 -13.35
N VAL A 521 -1.20 -22.24 -13.98
CA VAL A 521 -1.54 -22.67 -15.36
C VAL A 521 -2.90 -23.37 -15.42
N THR A 522 -3.28 -24.08 -14.35
CA THR A 522 -4.59 -24.74 -14.24
C THR A 522 -5.72 -23.71 -14.12
N LEU A 523 -5.51 -22.63 -13.34
CA LEU A 523 -6.45 -21.52 -13.21
C LEU A 523 -6.56 -20.71 -14.51
N PHE A 524 -5.45 -20.50 -15.21
CA PHE A 524 -5.43 -19.87 -16.52
C PHE A 524 -6.34 -20.60 -17.52
N ASP A 525 -6.17 -21.92 -17.63
CA ASP A 525 -6.99 -22.74 -18.54
C ASP A 525 -8.47 -22.69 -18.17
N ALA A 526 -8.78 -22.74 -16.87
CA ALA A 526 -10.15 -22.66 -16.38
C ALA A 526 -10.80 -21.30 -16.70
N ALA A 527 -10.09 -20.20 -16.46
CA ALA A 527 -10.58 -18.85 -16.74
C ALA A 527 -10.80 -18.60 -18.24
N LEU A 528 -9.88 -19.09 -19.09
CA LEU A 528 -10.05 -19.04 -20.54
C LEU A 528 -11.25 -19.87 -21.01
N ALA A 529 -11.41 -21.08 -20.48
CA ALA A 529 -12.53 -21.95 -20.84
C ALA A 529 -13.89 -21.41 -20.39
N ASP A 530 -13.94 -20.72 -19.26
CA ASP A 530 -15.15 -20.05 -18.75
C ASP A 530 -15.45 -18.74 -19.51
N GLY A 531 -14.53 -18.27 -20.37
CA GLY A 531 -14.74 -17.11 -21.25
C GLY A 531 -14.71 -15.76 -20.53
N GLU A 532 -14.11 -15.72 -19.34
CA GLU A 532 -14.05 -14.55 -18.47
C GLU A 532 -13.12 -13.46 -19.07
N VAL A 533 -13.70 -12.44 -19.69
CA VAL A 533 -13.59 -11.05 -19.15
C VAL A 533 -12.32 -10.69 -18.39
N THR A 534 -12.60 -10.44 -17.13
CA THR A 534 -11.66 -10.10 -16.08
C THR A 534 -11.87 -11.11 -14.97
N ALA A 535 -10.83 -11.85 -14.59
CA ALA A 535 -10.90 -12.82 -13.51
C ALA A 535 -9.78 -12.59 -12.50
N THR A 536 -10.07 -12.75 -11.22
CA THR A 536 -9.08 -12.74 -10.14
C THR A 536 -8.64 -14.17 -9.88
N LEU A 537 -7.36 -14.44 -10.10
CA LEU A 537 -6.73 -15.75 -9.92
C LEU A 537 -5.84 -15.66 -8.67
N ALA A 538 -6.43 -15.90 -7.50
CA ALA A 538 -5.75 -15.69 -6.22
C ALA A 538 -6.13 -16.74 -5.19
N ALA A 539 -5.11 -17.32 -4.54
CA ALA A 539 -5.31 -18.19 -3.39
C ALA A 539 -5.55 -17.35 -2.13
N LEU A 540 -6.73 -17.50 -1.51
CA LEU A 540 -7.13 -16.77 -0.31
C LEU A 540 -7.32 -17.69 0.89
N ASP A 541 -6.77 -17.30 2.03
CA ASP A 541 -7.07 -17.89 3.34
C ASP A 541 -8.30 -17.23 3.95
N LEU A 542 -9.48 -17.74 3.58
CA LEU A 542 -10.75 -17.17 4.04
C LEU A 542 -10.95 -17.31 5.55
N ASP A 543 -10.36 -18.31 6.20
CA ASP A 543 -10.46 -18.46 7.66
C ASP A 543 -9.64 -17.38 8.37
N ARG A 544 -8.47 -17.04 7.82
CA ARG A 544 -7.69 -15.89 8.28
C ARG A 544 -8.40 -14.56 8.07
N VAL A 545 -8.98 -14.34 6.88
CA VAL A 545 -9.77 -13.13 6.58
C VAL A 545 -10.96 -13.02 7.55
N ARG A 546 -11.63 -14.13 7.87
CA ARG A 546 -12.72 -14.17 8.87
C ARG A 546 -12.25 -13.88 10.29
N ALA A 547 -11.09 -14.40 10.69
CA ALA A 547 -10.54 -14.16 12.02
C ALA A 547 -10.19 -12.66 12.23
N GLN A 548 -9.76 -11.99 11.17
CA GLN A 548 -9.48 -10.55 11.19
C GLN A 548 -10.74 -9.69 11.27
N ALA A 549 -11.87 -10.17 10.71
CA ALA A 549 -13.16 -9.49 10.76
C ALA A 549 -13.68 -9.18 12.18
N GLY A 550 -13.18 -9.88 13.20
CA GLY A 550 -13.55 -9.64 14.60
C GLY A 550 -12.83 -8.47 15.27
N HIS A 551 -11.75 -7.95 14.66
CA HIS A 551 -10.90 -6.90 15.23
C HIS A 551 -10.71 -5.69 14.29
N ALA A 552 -11.05 -5.82 13.00
CA ALA A 552 -10.99 -4.75 12.00
C ALA A 552 -12.10 -4.93 10.96
N SER A 553 -12.49 -3.85 10.27
CA SER A 553 -13.46 -3.96 9.18
C SER A 553 -12.86 -4.75 8.01
N VAL A 554 -13.58 -5.78 7.53
CA VAL A 554 -13.18 -6.52 6.33
C VAL A 554 -13.33 -5.60 5.12
N PRO A 555 -12.31 -5.50 4.24
CA PRO A 555 -12.41 -4.74 3.01
C PRO A 555 -13.69 -5.08 2.25
N GLU A 556 -14.40 -4.05 1.79
CA GLU A 556 -15.72 -4.14 1.17
C GLU A 556 -15.77 -5.21 0.06
N VAL A 557 -14.71 -5.27 -0.76
CA VAL A 557 -14.53 -6.24 -1.84
C VAL A 557 -14.46 -7.71 -1.36
N LEU A 558 -13.94 -7.99 -0.17
CA LEU A 558 -13.80 -9.35 0.36
C LEU A 558 -15.07 -9.85 1.08
N ARG A 559 -16.02 -8.98 1.39
CA ARG A 559 -17.25 -9.33 2.12
C ARG A 559 -18.13 -10.35 1.39
N GLY A 560 -17.97 -10.50 0.07
CA GLY A 560 -18.66 -11.52 -0.71
C GLY A 560 -18.17 -12.96 -0.44
N LEU A 561 -16.91 -13.10 -0.02
CA LEU A 561 -16.26 -14.40 0.24
C LEU A 561 -16.37 -14.86 1.69
N VAL A 562 -16.67 -13.92 2.60
CA VAL A 562 -16.85 -14.20 4.02
C VAL A 562 -18.30 -13.94 4.42
N ARG A 563 -19.03 -15.00 4.78
CA ARG A 563 -20.33 -14.83 5.45
C ARG A 563 -20.07 -14.27 6.83
N ALA A 564 -20.37 -12.98 7.05
CA ALA A 564 -20.53 -12.47 8.39
C ALA A 564 -21.60 -13.32 9.08
N ARG A 565 -21.24 -14.08 10.12
CA ARG A 565 -22.27 -14.55 11.05
C ARG A 565 -22.90 -13.28 11.59
N ARG A 566 -24.19 -13.05 11.29
CA ARG A 566 -25.00 -12.13 12.09
C ARG A 566 -24.84 -12.63 13.52
N ALA A 567 -24.04 -11.93 14.32
CA ALA A 567 -24.24 -11.98 15.75
C ALA A 567 -25.70 -11.54 15.91
N ALA A 568 -26.54 -12.42 16.43
CA ALA A 568 -27.81 -11.97 16.96
C ALA A 568 -27.46 -10.80 17.89
N THR A 569 -28.19 -9.69 17.78
CA THR A 569 -28.18 -8.61 18.77
C THR A 569 -28.70 -9.18 20.09
N ALA A 570 -27.87 -10.00 20.74
CA ALA A 570 -27.88 -10.10 22.16
C ALA A 570 -27.33 -8.75 22.63
N VAL A 571 -28.19 -7.98 23.27
CA VAL A 571 -27.75 -6.95 24.22
C VAL A 571 -27.02 -7.71 25.33
N THR A 572 -25.79 -8.13 25.05
CA THR A 572 -24.78 -8.45 26.04
C THR A 572 -23.91 -7.21 26.10
N ALA A 573 -24.31 -6.29 26.97
CA ALA A 573 -23.35 -5.40 27.60
C ALA A 573 -22.27 -6.28 28.24
N THR A 574 -21.13 -6.42 27.55
CA THR A 574 -19.76 -6.68 28.05
C THR A 574 -18.89 -7.21 26.90
N GLY A 575 -18.56 -6.33 25.95
CA GLY A 575 -17.27 -6.36 25.28
C GLY A 575 -16.59 -5.07 25.69
N SER A 576 -15.88 -5.08 26.82
CA SER A 576 -15.18 -3.89 27.32
C SER A 576 -14.24 -3.38 26.23
N THR A 577 -14.41 -2.14 25.79
CA THR A 577 -13.44 -1.46 24.92
C THR A 577 -12.05 -1.48 25.57
N LEU A 578 -10.96 -1.32 24.81
CA LEU A 578 -9.63 -1.22 25.42
C LEU A 578 -9.61 -0.14 26.50
N THR A 579 -10.31 0.97 26.27
CA THR A 579 -10.58 2.01 27.27
C THR A 579 -11.25 1.46 28.52
N ASP A 580 -12.34 0.71 28.40
CA ASP A 580 -13.03 0.09 29.57
C ASP A 580 -12.14 -0.92 30.32
N ARG A 581 -11.22 -1.59 29.63
CA ARG A 581 -10.26 -2.53 30.25
C ARG A 581 -9.15 -1.83 31.02
N LEU A 582 -8.75 -0.66 30.54
CA LEU A 582 -7.68 0.14 31.14
C LEU A 582 -8.22 1.09 32.23
N ALA A 583 -9.49 1.48 32.15
CA ALA A 583 -10.14 2.34 33.12
C ALA A 583 -10.11 1.75 34.55
N GLY A 584 -9.63 2.53 35.52
CA GLY A 584 -9.58 2.17 36.93
C GLY A 584 -8.42 1.24 37.33
N ARG A 585 -7.49 0.94 36.43
CA ARG A 585 -6.24 0.21 36.75
C ARG A 585 -5.13 1.16 37.23
N PRO A 586 -4.14 0.67 38.00
CA PRO A 586 -2.96 1.45 38.35
C PRO A 586 -2.20 1.93 37.10
N ALA A 587 -1.70 3.17 37.12
CA ALA A 587 -1.01 3.77 35.96
C ALA A 587 0.17 2.93 35.46
N GLU A 588 0.97 2.35 36.36
CA GLU A 588 2.11 1.49 36.01
C GLU A 588 1.70 0.20 35.27
N ASP A 589 0.49 -0.32 35.55
CA ASP A 589 -0.02 -1.51 34.86
C ASP A 589 -0.59 -1.15 33.48
N VAL A 590 -1.18 0.03 33.34
CA VAL A 590 -1.65 0.60 32.06
C VAL A 590 -0.47 0.86 31.13
N ASP A 591 0.56 1.55 31.63
CA ASP A 591 1.77 1.88 30.86
C ASP A 591 2.46 0.62 30.34
N ARG A 592 2.52 -0.44 31.17
CA ARG A 592 3.09 -1.74 30.76
C ARG A 592 2.25 -2.42 29.68
N GLU A 593 0.93 -2.44 29.82
CA GLU A 593 0.04 -3.07 28.85
C GLU A 593 0.05 -2.34 27.49
N LEU A 594 0.08 -1.00 27.49
CA LEU A 594 0.19 -0.21 26.28
C LEU A 594 1.57 -0.34 25.61
N LEU A 595 2.65 -0.36 26.40
CA LEU A 595 3.98 -0.61 25.87
C LEU A 595 4.10 -2.01 25.25
N ASP A 596 3.59 -3.04 25.93
CA ASP A 596 3.58 -4.40 25.41
C ASP A 596 2.73 -4.51 24.14
N LEU A 597 1.62 -3.77 24.05
CA LEU A 597 0.82 -3.66 22.83
C LEU A 597 1.64 -3.06 21.68
N VAL A 598 2.24 -1.88 21.87
CA VAL A 598 3.05 -1.21 20.83
C VAL A 598 4.20 -2.11 20.38
N ARG A 599 4.93 -2.74 21.32
CA ARG A 599 6.05 -3.64 21.02
C ARG A 599 5.59 -4.89 20.25
N SER A 600 4.47 -5.49 20.64
CA SER A 600 3.93 -6.67 19.96
C SER A 600 3.47 -6.35 18.53
N LEU A 601 2.82 -5.20 18.34
CA LEU A 601 2.42 -4.76 17.00
C LEU A 601 3.63 -4.41 16.13
N THR A 602 4.65 -3.75 16.70
CA THR A 602 5.91 -3.42 16.02
C THR A 602 6.64 -4.69 15.59
N ALA A 603 6.79 -5.67 16.48
CA ALA A 603 7.38 -6.97 16.18
C ALA A 603 6.63 -7.69 15.04
N THR A 604 5.29 -7.64 15.08
CA THR A 604 4.46 -8.24 14.03
C THR A 604 4.73 -7.62 12.68
N VAL A 605 4.84 -6.29 12.61
CA VAL A 605 5.12 -5.57 11.36
C VAL A 605 6.50 -5.92 10.83
N LEU A 606 7.52 -5.93 11.70
CA LEU A 606 8.91 -6.29 11.37
C LEU A 606 9.13 -7.80 11.10
N GLY A 607 8.12 -8.65 11.31
CA GLY A 607 8.23 -10.10 11.12
C GLY A 607 8.99 -10.83 12.23
N HIS A 608 9.12 -10.22 13.41
CA HIS A 608 9.67 -10.87 14.60
C HIS A 608 8.64 -11.79 15.28
N ALA A 609 9.14 -12.83 15.97
CA ALA A 609 8.28 -13.82 16.62
C ALA A 609 7.56 -13.28 17.88
N ASP A 610 8.16 -12.31 18.57
CA ASP A 610 7.61 -11.70 19.79
C ASP A 610 8.05 -10.23 19.96
N GLY A 611 7.34 -9.49 20.81
CA GLY A 611 7.62 -8.09 21.14
C GLY A 611 8.85 -7.87 22.04
N GLY A 612 9.42 -8.94 22.61
CA GLY A 612 10.57 -8.89 23.50
C GLY A 612 11.84 -8.39 22.82
N SER A 613 11.99 -8.65 21.51
CA SER A 613 13.12 -8.15 20.69
C SER A 613 13.04 -6.65 20.37
N VAL A 614 11.87 -6.03 20.53
CA VAL A 614 11.66 -4.60 20.27
C VAL A 614 12.08 -3.80 21.50
N GLN A 615 13.11 -2.97 21.37
CA GLN A 615 13.62 -2.16 22.48
C GLN A 615 12.75 -0.92 22.72
N PRO A 616 12.25 -0.66 23.95
CA PRO A 616 11.28 0.41 24.22
C PRO A 616 11.74 1.83 23.90
N ALA A 617 13.04 2.10 24.07
CA ALA A 617 13.62 3.45 23.94
C ALA A 617 14.39 3.68 22.64
N VAL A 618 14.50 2.66 21.78
CA VAL A 618 15.18 2.77 20.48
C VAL A 618 14.19 3.30 19.45
N ALA A 619 14.67 4.17 18.57
CA ALA A 619 13.84 4.75 17.53
C ALA A 619 13.31 3.66 16.59
N PHE A 620 12.05 3.77 16.15
CA PHE A 620 11.44 2.83 15.22
C PHE A 620 12.29 2.65 13.94
N ARG A 621 12.89 3.73 13.43
CA ARG A 621 13.78 3.68 12.26
C ARG A 621 15.02 2.81 12.48
N GLU A 622 15.61 2.87 13.66
CA GLU A 622 16.77 2.04 14.04
C GLU A 622 16.38 0.57 14.25
N LEU A 623 15.12 0.33 14.65
CA LEU A 623 14.53 -1.00 14.74
C LEU A 623 14.17 -1.58 13.35
N GLY A 624 14.32 -0.81 12.27
CA GLY A 624 14.04 -1.23 10.90
C GLY A 624 12.64 -0.89 10.39
N LEU A 625 11.88 -0.03 11.08
CA LEU A 625 10.66 0.54 10.49
C LEU A 625 11.02 1.53 9.39
N ASP A 626 10.46 1.31 8.21
CA ASP A 626 10.38 2.24 7.09
C ASP A 626 9.00 2.94 7.04
N SER A 627 8.79 3.80 6.04
CA SER A 627 7.54 4.55 5.89
C SER A 627 6.31 3.65 5.70
N LEU A 628 6.46 2.51 5.01
CA LEU A 628 5.35 1.62 4.69
C LEU A 628 4.93 0.77 5.90
N SER A 629 5.92 0.27 6.64
CA SER A 629 5.73 -0.43 7.91
C SER A 629 5.21 0.50 9.02
N ALA A 630 5.58 1.79 9.01
CA ALA A 630 4.98 2.79 9.90
C ALA A 630 3.46 2.98 9.67
N VAL A 631 3.03 3.04 8.40
CA VAL A 631 1.60 3.09 8.06
C VAL A 631 0.86 1.82 8.51
N GLU A 632 1.48 0.65 8.36
CA GLU A 632 0.91 -0.61 8.84
C GLU A 632 0.79 -0.64 10.36
N LEU A 633 1.81 -0.17 11.10
CA LEU A 633 1.79 -0.07 12.56
C LEU A 633 0.66 0.86 13.03
N ARG A 634 0.55 2.05 12.43
CA ARG A 634 -0.52 3.01 12.72
C ARG A 634 -1.90 2.41 12.47
N LYS A 635 -2.10 1.76 11.31
CA LYS A 635 -3.36 1.10 10.97
C LYS A 635 -3.74 0.07 12.03
N ARG A 636 -2.79 -0.77 12.46
CA ARG A 636 -3.02 -1.80 13.49
C ARG A 636 -3.34 -1.18 14.85
N LEU A 637 -2.70 -0.08 15.19
CA LEU A 637 -3.02 0.66 16.40
C LEU A 637 -4.45 1.17 16.36
N ASN A 638 -4.86 1.87 15.30
CA ASN A 638 -6.24 2.31 15.13
C ASN A 638 -7.25 1.14 15.20
N ASP A 639 -6.95 0.01 14.56
CA ASP A 639 -7.81 -1.18 14.59
C ASP A 639 -8.01 -1.72 16.03
N VAL A 640 -6.97 -1.73 16.86
CA VAL A 640 -7.03 -2.28 18.23
C VAL A 640 -7.54 -1.26 19.25
N THR A 641 -7.19 0.01 19.09
CA THR A 641 -7.50 1.08 20.06
C THR A 641 -8.83 1.77 19.74
N GLY A 642 -9.30 1.71 18.50
CA GLY A 642 -10.44 2.49 18.01
C GLY A 642 -10.13 3.97 17.78
N LEU A 643 -8.88 4.40 17.95
CA LEU A 643 -8.46 5.79 17.74
C LEU A 643 -8.28 6.13 16.25
N ARG A 644 -8.26 7.43 15.95
CA ARG A 644 -7.84 7.97 14.65
C ARG A 644 -6.48 8.66 14.79
N LEU A 645 -5.41 7.87 14.80
CA LEU A 645 -4.05 8.43 14.92
C LEU A 645 -3.60 9.11 13.60
N SER A 646 -2.91 10.25 13.74
CA SER A 646 -2.29 11.00 12.63
C SER A 646 -1.34 10.13 11.80
N ALA A 647 -1.22 10.41 10.50
CA ALA A 647 -0.28 9.75 9.60
C ALA A 647 1.18 9.89 10.04
N THR A 648 1.51 10.97 10.76
CA THR A 648 2.85 11.27 11.28
C THR A 648 3.13 10.68 12.66
N VAL A 649 2.16 10.02 13.30
CA VAL A 649 2.25 9.63 14.73
C VAL A 649 3.50 8.82 15.09
N VAL A 650 3.97 7.96 14.19
CA VAL A 650 5.18 7.13 14.40
C VAL A 650 6.46 7.97 14.31
N PHE A 651 6.42 9.10 13.59
CA PHE A 651 7.52 10.06 13.49
C PHE A 651 7.48 11.06 14.65
N ASP A 652 6.29 11.54 15.02
CA ASP A 652 6.09 12.46 16.15
C ASP A 652 6.42 11.79 17.48
N HIS A 653 6.17 10.48 17.59
CA HIS A 653 6.50 9.64 18.73
C HIS A 653 7.45 8.51 18.31
N PRO A 654 8.75 8.80 18.12
CA PRO A 654 9.66 7.94 17.38
C PRO A 654 10.09 6.66 18.10
N THR A 655 9.61 6.39 19.31
CA THR A 655 9.97 5.20 20.10
C THR A 655 8.72 4.45 20.59
N PRO A 656 8.78 3.12 20.81
CA PRO A 656 7.68 2.37 21.40
C PRO A 656 7.15 2.96 22.70
N SER A 657 8.04 3.44 23.57
CA SER A 657 7.66 4.10 24.84
C SER A 657 6.92 5.42 24.62
N ALA A 658 7.41 6.29 23.71
CA ALA A 658 6.75 7.56 23.43
C ALA A 658 5.36 7.36 22.82
N LEU A 659 5.21 6.37 21.92
CA LEU A 659 3.93 6.06 21.31
C LEU A 659 2.96 5.44 22.33
N ALA A 660 3.43 4.59 23.25
CA ALA A 660 2.60 4.06 24.33
C ALA A 660 2.08 5.17 25.27
N ALA A 661 2.92 6.18 25.56
CA ALA A 661 2.52 7.34 26.36
C ALA A 661 1.42 8.18 25.67
N LEU A 662 1.53 8.41 24.36
CA LEU A 662 0.47 9.05 23.57
C LEU A 662 -0.85 8.28 23.68
N LEU A 663 -0.82 6.96 23.43
CA LEU A 663 -2.02 6.12 23.48
C LEU A 663 -2.72 6.18 24.84
N ARG A 664 -1.96 6.31 25.93
CA ARG A 664 -2.52 6.48 27.27
C ARG A 664 -3.32 7.77 27.37
N GLY A 665 -2.76 8.89 26.90
CA GLY A 665 -3.43 10.20 26.91
C GLY A 665 -4.74 10.17 26.13
N GLU A 666 -4.69 9.63 24.90
CA GLU A 666 -5.84 9.52 23.99
C GLU A 666 -6.94 8.59 24.53
N LEU A 667 -6.58 7.43 25.09
CA LEU A 667 -7.56 6.42 25.51
C LEU A 667 -8.21 6.71 26.87
N LEU A 668 -7.45 7.26 27.82
CA LEU A 668 -7.94 7.49 29.19
C LEU A 668 -8.42 8.90 29.43
N GLY A 669 -8.35 9.79 28.42
CA GLY A 669 -8.80 11.16 28.55
C GLY A 669 -8.04 11.89 29.65
N GLU A 670 -6.74 11.63 29.78
CA GLU A 670 -5.88 12.64 30.39
C GLU A 670 -5.86 13.79 29.40
N SER A 671 -6.84 14.69 29.55
CA SER A 671 -6.59 16.09 29.29
C SER A 671 -5.37 16.42 30.13
N THR A 672 -4.21 16.32 29.51
CA THR A 672 -3.14 17.26 29.76
C THR A 672 -3.75 18.61 29.37
N GLN A 673 -4.57 19.17 30.26
CA GLN A 673 -4.23 20.51 30.71
C GLN A 673 -2.75 20.39 31.01
N VAL A 674 -1.94 20.93 30.10
CA VAL A 674 -0.60 21.34 30.43
C VAL A 674 -0.80 22.20 31.67
N VAL A 675 -0.65 21.59 32.84
CA VAL A 675 -0.36 22.33 34.06
C VAL A 675 1.04 22.79 33.80
N THR A 676 1.15 23.92 33.10
CA THR A 676 2.32 24.75 33.12
C THR A 676 2.67 24.86 34.60
N PRO A 677 3.86 24.43 35.05
CA PRO A 677 4.35 24.85 36.34
C PRO A 677 4.41 26.36 36.22
N THR A 678 3.44 27.07 36.79
CA THR A 678 3.56 28.51 36.97
C THR A 678 4.65 28.69 38.02
N ALA A 679 5.91 28.63 37.58
CA ALA A 679 7.01 29.24 38.29
C ALA A 679 6.58 30.69 38.50
N THR A 680 6.31 31.04 39.75
CA THR A 680 5.96 32.39 40.14
C THR A 680 7.21 33.24 39.93
N ALA A 681 7.34 33.85 38.76
CA ALA A 681 8.34 34.88 38.53
C ALA A 681 7.99 36.10 39.41
N PRO A 682 8.97 36.72 40.09
CA PRO A 682 8.73 37.97 40.79
C PRO A 682 8.31 39.04 39.76
N SER A 683 7.27 39.81 40.09
CA SER A 683 6.85 40.96 39.30
C SER A 683 7.99 42.00 39.27
N SER A 684 8.72 42.08 38.16
CA SER A 684 9.49 43.27 37.82
C SER A 684 8.62 44.20 36.99
N ALA A 685 8.65 45.48 37.35
CA ALA A 685 7.96 46.55 36.63
C ALA A 685 8.33 46.51 35.13
N ALA A 686 7.34 46.79 34.29
CA ALA A 686 7.53 46.98 32.86
C ALA A 686 8.54 48.11 32.61
N ASP A 687 9.74 47.73 32.17
CA ASP A 687 10.53 48.57 31.29
C ASP A 687 10.07 48.28 29.85
N ASP A 688 9.93 49.34 29.05
CA ASP A 688 9.38 49.34 27.68
C ASP A 688 10.36 48.73 26.63
N ASP A 689 11.02 47.60 26.92
CA ASP A 689 11.90 46.93 25.97
C ASP A 689 11.23 45.68 25.38
N PRO A 690 10.83 45.68 24.08
CA PRO A 690 10.06 44.58 23.48
C PRO A 690 10.87 43.30 23.25
N ILE A 691 12.20 43.33 23.41
CA ILE A 691 13.11 42.20 23.20
C ILE A 691 14.18 42.21 24.29
N VAL A 692 14.33 41.12 25.03
CA VAL A 692 15.34 40.99 26.09
C VAL A 692 16.33 39.88 25.73
N ILE A 693 17.63 40.20 25.74
CA ILE A 693 18.69 39.21 25.64
C ILE A 693 19.00 38.70 27.05
N VAL A 694 18.60 37.45 27.32
CA VAL A 694 18.70 36.83 28.66
C VAL A 694 19.93 35.93 28.83
N GLY A 695 20.65 35.62 27.75
CA GLY A 695 21.93 34.92 27.78
C GLY A 695 22.69 35.06 26.47
N MET A 696 24.00 34.87 26.50
CA MET A 696 24.89 35.00 25.34
C MET A 696 26.06 34.01 25.39
N GLY A 697 26.25 33.26 24.31
CA GLY A 697 27.46 32.47 24.07
C GLY A 697 28.22 33.00 22.87
N CYS A 698 29.55 32.91 22.88
CA CYS A 698 30.35 33.29 21.72
C CYS A 698 31.67 32.53 21.59
N ARG A 699 32.17 32.44 20.35
CA ARG A 699 33.50 31.95 20.01
C ARG A 699 34.18 32.97 19.11
N PHE A 700 35.29 33.53 19.56
CA PHE A 700 36.07 34.49 18.80
C PHE A 700 37.58 34.16 18.83
N PRO A 701 38.34 34.62 17.81
CA PRO A 701 39.80 34.50 17.75
C PRO A 701 40.50 35.04 19.00
N GLY A 702 41.67 34.49 19.32
CA GLY A 702 42.46 34.89 20.49
C GLY A 702 42.05 34.19 21.79
N GLY A 703 41.44 33.01 21.68
CA GLY A 703 41.03 32.17 22.81
C GLY A 703 39.78 32.67 23.54
N VAL A 704 38.87 33.37 22.84
CA VAL A 704 37.65 33.91 23.45
C VAL A 704 36.52 32.91 23.31
N SER A 705 36.01 32.45 24.45
CA SER A 705 34.96 31.44 24.60
C SER A 705 33.73 31.91 25.37
N SER A 706 33.74 33.16 25.86
CA SER A 706 32.62 33.76 26.59
C SER A 706 32.51 35.27 26.34
N PRO A 707 31.33 35.88 26.60
CA PRO A 707 31.16 37.34 26.50
C PRO A 707 32.11 38.14 27.39
N ASP A 708 32.46 37.63 28.58
CA ASP A 708 33.40 38.28 29.49
C ASP A 708 34.83 38.33 28.91
N GLU A 709 35.26 37.23 28.30
CA GLU A 709 36.56 37.16 27.62
C GLU A 709 36.61 38.06 26.38
N LEU A 710 35.48 38.21 25.67
CA LEU A 710 35.35 39.16 24.58
C LEU A 710 35.51 40.59 25.09
N TRP A 711 34.83 40.95 26.18
CA TRP A 711 34.98 42.26 26.80
C TRP A 711 36.41 42.53 27.25
N GLU A 712 37.08 41.54 27.82
CA GLU A 712 38.48 41.67 28.22
C GLU A 712 39.40 41.87 27.01
N LEU A 713 39.18 41.15 25.89
CA LEU A 713 39.91 41.36 24.64
C LEU A 713 39.75 42.79 24.13
N VAL A 714 38.51 43.29 24.04
CA VAL A 714 38.19 44.65 23.57
C VAL A 714 38.78 45.71 24.50
N ARG A 715 38.62 45.55 25.81
CA ARG A 715 39.12 46.47 26.84
C ARG A 715 40.64 46.53 26.89
N SER A 716 41.31 45.41 26.68
CA SER A 716 42.78 45.32 26.67
C SER A 716 43.40 45.77 25.35
N GLY A 717 42.60 45.95 24.28
CA GLY A 717 43.09 46.33 22.96
C GLY A 717 44.03 45.28 22.33
N ARG A 718 43.89 44.01 22.74
CA ARG A 718 44.72 42.91 22.23
C ARG A 718 44.32 42.57 20.79
N ASP A 719 45.34 42.47 19.92
CA ASP A 719 45.16 41.97 18.56
C ASP A 719 45.20 40.44 18.54
N ALA A 720 44.16 39.83 17.96
CA ALA A 720 43.99 38.39 17.88
C ALA A 720 44.48 37.80 16.54
N VAL A 721 45.22 38.56 15.71
CA VAL A 721 45.82 38.04 14.48
C VAL A 721 46.79 36.90 14.81
N SER A 722 46.57 35.76 14.17
CA SER A 722 47.46 34.59 14.22
C SER A 722 47.92 34.19 12.81
N GLY A 723 48.89 33.28 12.73
CA GLY A 723 49.21 32.61 11.48
C GLY A 723 48.11 31.61 11.09
N LEU A 724 48.14 31.13 9.85
CA LEU A 724 47.21 30.08 9.40
C LEU A 724 47.31 28.82 10.29
N PRO A 725 46.18 28.18 10.68
CA PRO A 725 46.20 26.98 11.51
C PRO A 725 46.83 25.79 10.78
N ARG A 726 47.59 24.96 11.50
CA ARG A 726 48.31 23.80 10.95
C ARG A 726 47.49 22.52 10.89
N ASP A 727 46.32 22.51 11.51
CA ASP A 727 45.43 21.36 11.70
C ASP A 727 44.32 21.26 10.63
N ARG A 728 44.32 22.15 9.64
CA ARG A 728 43.27 22.24 8.59
C ARG A 728 43.61 21.52 7.28
N GLY A 729 44.74 20.82 7.24
CA GLY A 729 45.18 20.07 6.07
C GLY A 729 45.73 20.93 4.92
N TRP A 730 46.02 22.21 5.19
CA TRP A 730 46.63 23.13 4.21
C TRP A 730 48.15 22.92 4.14
N ASP A 731 48.70 22.93 2.92
CA ASP A 731 50.15 22.99 2.70
C ASP A 731 50.64 24.43 2.88
N LEU A 732 50.86 24.83 4.13
CA LEU A 732 51.23 26.20 4.47
C LEU A 732 52.60 26.63 3.90
N ASP A 733 53.49 25.67 3.66
CA ASP A 733 54.82 25.93 3.11
C ASP A 733 54.75 26.29 1.61
N ASP A 734 53.76 25.75 0.89
CA ASP A 734 53.50 26.06 -0.51
C ASP A 734 52.43 27.16 -0.69
N LEU A 735 51.56 27.40 0.29
CA LEU A 735 50.39 28.28 0.12
C LEU A 735 50.74 29.77 -0.03
N PHE A 736 51.82 30.27 0.56
CA PHE A 736 52.15 31.69 0.57
C PHE A 736 53.03 32.14 -0.61
N ASP A 737 52.66 33.23 -1.29
CA ASP A 737 53.50 33.91 -2.27
C ASP A 737 53.29 35.43 -2.20
N THR A 738 54.37 36.21 -2.30
CA THR A 738 54.31 37.68 -2.26
C THR A 738 53.59 38.31 -3.46
N ASP A 739 53.39 37.57 -4.55
CA ASP A 739 52.64 38.01 -5.73
C ASP A 739 51.13 37.67 -5.62
N ALA A 740 50.31 38.69 -5.40
CA ALA A 740 48.86 38.56 -5.31
C ALA A 740 48.16 38.07 -6.59
N GLY A 741 48.84 38.09 -7.74
CA GLY A 741 48.30 37.60 -9.02
C GLY A 741 48.51 36.10 -9.28
N ARG A 742 49.25 35.40 -8.41
CA ARG A 742 49.64 34.01 -8.66
C ARG A 742 48.52 33.04 -8.30
N THR A 743 48.01 32.34 -9.31
CA THR A 743 46.94 31.34 -9.14
C THR A 743 47.34 30.24 -8.15
N GLY A 744 46.44 29.94 -7.21
CA GLY A 744 46.63 28.87 -6.21
C GLY A 744 47.51 29.26 -5.02
N LYS A 745 47.93 30.52 -4.90
CA LYS A 745 48.70 31.05 -3.78
C LYS A 745 47.92 32.15 -3.04
N SER A 746 48.22 32.33 -1.77
CA SER A 746 47.76 33.44 -0.94
C SER A 746 48.90 34.44 -0.72
N TYR A 747 48.62 35.73 -0.87
CA TYR A 747 49.56 36.80 -0.49
C TYR A 747 49.41 37.22 0.98
N VAL A 748 48.56 36.52 1.73
CA VAL A 748 48.29 36.73 3.15
C VAL A 748 48.54 35.42 3.90
N ASP A 749 49.44 35.44 4.89
CA ASP A 749 49.82 34.30 5.75
C ASP A 749 49.24 34.38 7.18
N LYS A 750 48.40 35.40 7.43
CA LYS A 750 47.84 35.71 8.75
C LYS A 750 46.36 35.99 8.67
N GLY A 751 45.64 35.70 9.74
CA GLY A 751 44.21 35.95 9.82
C GLY A 751 43.70 35.80 11.24
N TYR A 752 42.39 35.63 11.34
CA TYR A 752 41.68 35.48 12.59
C TYR A 752 41.01 34.12 12.59
N PHE A 753 41.47 33.21 13.44
CA PHE A 753 41.05 31.81 13.45
C PHE A 753 40.56 31.40 14.84
N LEU A 754 39.62 30.46 14.87
CA LEU A 754 39.29 29.70 16.06
C LEU A 754 40.26 28.53 16.15
N ASP A 755 41.08 28.50 17.20
CA ASP A 755 42.12 27.47 17.37
C ASP A 755 41.47 26.08 17.47
N ASP A 756 40.44 25.94 18.30
CA ASP A 756 39.82 24.64 18.63
C ASP A 756 38.64 24.27 17.72
N ALA A 757 38.48 24.90 16.54
CA ALA A 757 37.29 24.67 15.70
C ALA A 757 37.14 23.22 15.17
N GLY A 758 38.18 22.39 15.32
CA GLY A 758 38.15 20.98 14.95
C GLY A 758 37.72 20.05 16.10
N GLU A 759 37.77 20.52 17.34
CA GLU A 759 37.41 19.77 18.54
C GLU A 759 35.89 19.74 18.72
N PHE A 760 35.35 18.61 19.20
CA PHE A 760 33.92 18.43 19.44
C PHE A 760 33.64 17.18 20.29
N ASP A 761 32.87 17.31 21.37
CA ASP A 761 32.41 16.16 22.16
C ASP A 761 31.15 15.53 21.55
N ALA A 762 31.35 14.68 20.54
CA ALA A 762 30.24 14.01 19.85
C ALA A 762 29.37 13.15 20.78
N GLY A 763 29.97 12.53 21.79
CA GLY A 763 29.26 11.64 22.72
C GLY A 763 28.26 12.38 23.59
N PHE A 764 28.64 13.57 24.07
CA PHE A 764 27.75 14.44 24.84
C PHE A 764 26.48 14.84 24.05
N PHE A 765 26.64 15.13 22.76
CA PHE A 765 25.52 15.52 21.89
C PHE A 765 24.76 14.32 21.27
N GLY A 766 25.09 13.08 21.65
CA GLY A 766 24.44 11.89 21.11
C GLY A 766 24.77 11.62 19.64
N ILE A 767 25.90 12.13 19.15
CA ILE A 767 26.34 12.05 17.76
C ILE A 767 27.39 10.95 17.62
N SER A 768 27.24 10.10 16.60
CA SER A 768 28.21 9.02 16.36
C SER A 768 29.57 9.58 15.89
N PRO A 769 30.70 8.93 16.20
CA PRO A 769 32.02 9.37 15.71
C PRO A 769 32.09 9.51 14.18
N ARG A 770 31.37 8.66 13.45
CA ARG A 770 31.30 8.71 11.98
C ARG A 770 30.54 9.93 11.48
N GLU A 771 29.43 10.26 12.11
CA GLU A 771 28.66 11.47 11.78
C GLU A 771 29.43 12.73 12.15
N ALA A 772 30.07 12.75 13.33
CA ALA A 772 30.88 13.88 13.77
C ALA A 772 31.97 14.25 12.74
N LEU A 773 32.66 13.26 12.15
CA LEU A 773 33.66 13.48 11.10
C LEU A 773 33.07 14.11 9.83
N ALA A 774 31.83 13.79 9.49
CA ALA A 774 31.12 14.32 8.32
C ALA A 774 30.47 15.70 8.58
N MET A 775 30.31 16.11 9.84
CA MET A 775 29.69 17.38 10.20
C MET A 775 30.60 18.57 9.94
N HIS A 776 30.05 19.62 9.34
CA HIS A 776 30.72 20.90 9.19
C HIS A 776 31.06 21.49 10.59
N PRO A 777 32.29 22.01 10.81
CA PRO A 777 32.70 22.61 12.09
C PRO A 777 31.73 23.65 12.65
N GLN A 778 31.10 24.44 11.78
CA GLN A 778 30.08 25.43 12.16
C GLN A 778 28.88 24.80 12.90
N GLN A 779 28.43 23.59 12.51
CA GLN A 779 27.33 22.92 13.22
C GLN A 779 27.77 22.44 14.61
N ARG A 780 29.03 21.98 14.73
CA ARG A 780 29.62 21.52 16.00
C ARG A 780 29.75 22.69 16.99
N VAL A 781 30.37 23.77 16.53
CA VAL A 781 30.54 25.02 17.31
C VAL A 781 29.19 25.61 17.69
N LEU A 782 28.18 25.53 16.82
CA LEU A 782 26.84 26.01 17.14
C LEU A 782 26.21 25.22 18.31
N LEU A 783 26.30 23.89 18.30
CA LEU A 783 25.74 23.06 19.38
C LEU A 783 26.35 23.42 20.74
N GLU A 784 27.67 23.55 20.80
CA GLU A 784 28.38 23.94 22.02
C GLU A 784 28.03 25.36 22.45
N THR A 785 27.99 26.30 21.51
CA THR A 785 27.71 27.72 21.82
C THR A 785 26.26 27.92 22.25
N ALA A 786 25.31 27.18 21.65
CA ALA A 786 23.91 27.21 22.05
C ALA A 786 23.71 26.64 23.45
N TRP A 787 24.38 25.52 23.78
CA TRP A 787 24.39 24.97 25.13
C TRP A 787 24.87 25.99 26.16
N GLN A 788 26.01 26.63 25.88
CA GLN A 788 26.57 27.66 26.77
C GLN A 788 25.67 28.89 26.89
N THR A 789 24.98 29.28 25.83
CA THR A 789 24.03 30.41 25.85
C THR A 789 22.89 30.14 26.83
N LEU A 790 22.40 28.90 26.89
CA LEU A 790 21.37 28.48 27.85
C LEU A 790 21.92 28.45 29.28
N GLU A 791 23.15 27.96 29.49
CA GLU A 791 23.80 27.97 30.80
C GLU A 791 24.03 29.39 31.32
N ASP A 792 24.48 30.32 30.47
CA ASP A 792 24.64 31.74 30.79
C ASP A 792 23.30 32.39 31.18
N ALA A 793 22.21 32.00 30.51
CA ALA A 793 20.85 32.42 30.87
C ALA A 793 20.33 31.77 32.17
N GLY A 794 21.06 30.82 32.76
CA GLY A 794 20.60 30.04 33.93
C GLY A 794 19.45 29.09 33.60
N ILE A 795 19.29 28.69 32.34
CA ILE A 795 18.24 27.79 31.86
C ILE A 795 18.80 26.38 31.76
N GLU A 796 18.18 25.42 32.43
CA GLU A 796 18.51 24.00 32.26
C GLU A 796 18.08 23.56 30.84
N PRO A 797 18.99 23.11 29.94
CA PRO A 797 18.64 22.83 28.55
C PRO A 797 17.54 21.78 28.37
N GLY A 798 17.49 20.76 29.24
CA GLY A 798 16.45 19.73 29.20
C GLY A 798 15.05 20.23 29.56
N SER A 799 14.94 21.38 30.24
CA SER A 799 13.66 21.97 30.64
C SER A 799 12.87 22.59 29.48
N LEU A 800 13.52 22.84 28.34
CA LEU A 800 12.90 23.39 27.13
C LEU A 800 12.30 22.33 26.21
N ARG A 801 12.43 21.04 26.55
CA ARG A 801 11.93 19.96 25.71
C ARG A 801 10.40 19.98 25.63
N GLY A 802 9.87 20.04 24.42
CA GLY A 802 8.43 20.16 24.12
C GLY A 802 7.88 21.58 24.25
N SER A 803 8.74 22.60 24.40
CA SER A 803 8.27 23.99 24.41
C SER A 803 8.21 24.59 23.00
N ASP A 804 7.35 25.58 22.82
CA ASP A 804 7.20 26.37 21.58
C ASP A 804 8.36 27.38 21.37
N THR A 805 9.59 26.93 21.59
CA THR A 805 10.80 27.76 21.47
C THR A 805 11.33 27.70 20.05
N GLY A 806 11.38 28.85 19.37
CA GLY A 806 11.96 28.95 18.03
C GLY A 806 13.50 28.99 18.02
N VAL A 807 14.09 28.49 16.92
CA VAL A 807 15.53 28.48 16.65
C VAL A 807 15.81 29.22 15.34
N PHE A 808 16.32 30.44 15.42
CA PHE A 808 16.64 31.28 14.27
C PHE A 808 18.15 31.44 14.14
N ILE A 809 18.75 30.83 13.11
CA ILE A 809 20.20 30.81 12.91
C ILE A 809 20.58 31.55 11.64
N GLY A 810 21.43 32.57 11.78
CA GLY A 810 22.12 33.17 10.64
C GLY A 810 23.37 32.36 10.29
N ALA A 811 23.40 31.75 9.11
CA ALA A 811 24.55 31.00 8.62
C ALA A 811 24.84 31.35 7.16
N MET A 812 26.10 31.17 6.75
CA MET A 812 26.52 31.27 5.36
C MET A 812 27.22 29.97 4.99
N LEU A 813 26.87 29.38 3.85
CA LEU A 813 27.46 28.10 3.43
C LEU A 813 28.98 28.24 3.26
N GLN A 814 29.74 27.29 3.81
CA GLN A 814 31.19 27.18 3.65
C GLN A 814 31.52 25.74 3.21
N GLU A 815 32.59 25.59 2.43
CA GLU A 815 33.05 24.27 1.97
C GLU A 815 33.93 23.62 3.06
N TYR A 816 33.60 22.39 3.44
CA TYR A 816 34.38 21.57 4.37
C TYR A 816 34.29 20.10 3.97
N GLY A 817 35.44 19.42 3.88
CA GLY A 817 35.51 18.04 3.42
C GLY A 817 35.59 17.91 1.89
N PRO A 818 35.72 16.68 1.35
CA PRO A 818 35.74 16.45 -0.10
C PRO A 818 34.41 16.87 -0.74
N PRO A 819 34.41 17.27 -2.02
CA PRO A 819 33.18 17.56 -2.75
C PRO A 819 32.17 16.41 -2.63
N MET A 820 30.87 16.73 -2.54
CA MET A 820 29.82 15.71 -2.35
C MET A 820 29.82 14.57 -3.39
N HIS A 821 30.44 14.77 -4.56
CA HIS A 821 30.56 13.80 -5.64
C HIS A 821 31.83 12.93 -5.59
N GLU A 822 32.71 13.15 -4.60
CA GLU A 822 33.98 12.44 -4.41
C GLU A 822 34.06 11.72 -3.04
N GLY A 823 32.92 11.53 -2.37
CA GLY A 823 32.85 10.88 -1.05
C GLY A 823 33.40 9.44 -1.06
N SER A 824 34.09 9.05 0.02
CA SER A 824 34.49 7.64 0.22
C SER A 824 33.29 6.80 0.68
N ALA A 825 33.31 5.50 0.37
CA ALA A 825 32.25 4.54 0.72
C ALA A 825 31.93 4.43 2.23
N GLU A 826 32.74 5.04 3.10
CA GLU A 826 32.57 5.03 4.56
C GLU A 826 31.76 6.22 5.12
N ALA A 827 31.54 7.28 4.32
CA ALA A 827 30.82 8.50 4.71
C ALA A 827 29.55 8.76 3.87
N ASP A 828 29.23 7.86 2.94
CA ASP A 828 28.12 7.99 1.99
C ASP A 828 26.77 8.07 2.75
N GLY A 829 26.02 9.15 2.50
CA GLY A 829 24.75 9.47 3.19
C GLY A 829 24.83 10.45 4.36
N LEU A 830 25.93 10.51 5.11
CA LEU A 830 26.09 11.44 6.26
C LEU A 830 26.61 12.82 5.85
N LEU A 831 27.27 12.92 4.69
CA LEU A 831 27.78 14.18 4.14
C LEU A 831 26.65 15.17 3.84
N LEU A 832 25.48 14.70 3.40
CA LEU A 832 24.32 15.55 3.11
C LEU A 832 23.83 16.27 4.38
N THR A 833 23.64 15.53 5.46
CA THR A 833 23.21 16.09 6.75
C THR A 833 24.31 16.85 7.47
N GLY A 834 25.57 16.49 7.23
CA GLY A 834 26.73 17.14 7.83
C GLY A 834 27.06 18.52 7.24
N SER A 835 26.69 18.78 5.98
CA SER A 835 27.07 20.00 5.25
C SER A 835 25.90 20.92 4.85
N SER A 836 24.66 20.43 4.90
CA SER A 836 23.49 21.24 4.52
C SER A 836 23.22 22.37 5.51
N GLY A 837 23.06 23.60 4.99
CA GLY A 837 22.74 24.78 5.80
C GLY A 837 21.42 24.63 6.58
N SER A 838 20.39 24.08 5.95
CA SER A 838 19.06 23.85 6.56
C SER A 838 19.10 22.94 7.80
N VAL A 839 20.09 22.06 7.91
CA VAL A 839 20.23 21.13 9.04
C VAL A 839 20.74 21.85 10.29
N THR A 840 21.31 23.04 10.16
CA THR A 840 21.93 23.78 11.27
C THR A 840 20.93 24.16 12.36
N SER A 841 19.79 24.77 12.00
CA SER A 841 18.72 25.10 12.94
C SER A 841 17.96 23.85 13.39
N GLY A 842 17.62 22.96 12.45
CA GLY A 842 16.88 21.74 12.73
C GLY A 842 17.61 20.78 13.68
N ARG A 843 18.94 20.66 13.58
CA ARG A 843 19.74 19.82 14.48
C ARG A 843 19.72 20.35 15.91
N LEU A 844 19.81 21.66 16.10
CA LEU A 844 19.75 22.27 17.43
C LEU A 844 18.35 22.11 18.04
N ALA A 845 17.30 22.36 17.25
CA ALA A 845 15.91 22.14 17.66
C ALA A 845 15.67 20.66 18.03
N TYR A 846 16.15 19.72 17.21
CA TYR A 846 16.03 18.29 17.45
C TYR A 846 16.77 17.84 18.71
N PHE A 847 18.00 18.31 18.92
CA PHE A 847 18.81 17.94 20.09
C PHE A 847 18.16 18.41 21.41
N LEU A 848 17.69 19.66 21.45
CA LEU A 848 17.01 20.24 22.61
C LEU A 848 15.53 19.80 22.72
N GLY A 849 14.97 19.26 21.64
CA GLY A 849 13.57 18.86 21.52
C GLY A 849 12.61 20.05 21.56
N LEU A 850 12.92 21.11 20.83
CA LEU A 850 12.10 22.33 20.73
C LEU A 850 11.06 22.17 19.61
N GLU A 851 9.83 22.64 19.85
CA GLU A 851 8.70 22.49 18.91
C GLU A 851 8.36 23.77 18.14
N GLY A 852 9.06 24.88 18.43
CA GLY A 852 8.89 26.14 17.71
C GLY A 852 9.60 26.18 16.35
N PRO A 853 9.49 27.30 15.60
CA PRO A 853 10.06 27.42 14.25
C PRO A 853 11.59 27.23 14.22
N ALA A 854 12.09 26.35 13.35
CA ALA A 854 13.53 26.17 13.10
C ALA A 854 13.92 26.75 11.74
N VAL A 855 14.57 27.91 11.74
CA VAL A 855 14.87 28.68 10.52
C VAL A 855 16.37 28.94 10.40
N THR A 856 16.94 28.61 9.25
CA THR A 856 18.29 29.03 8.87
C THR A 856 18.22 30.10 7.79
N VAL A 857 18.83 31.25 8.05
CA VAL A 857 18.84 32.42 7.16
C VAL A 857 20.24 32.60 6.57
N ASP A 858 20.31 32.68 5.25
CA ASP A 858 21.52 33.06 4.52
C ASP A 858 21.28 34.33 3.70
N THR A 859 21.71 35.46 4.26
CA THR A 859 21.83 36.75 3.56
C THR A 859 23.30 37.20 3.55
N ALA A 860 24.23 36.25 3.50
CA ALA A 860 25.68 36.46 3.65
C ALA A 860 26.04 37.23 4.93
N CYS A 861 26.71 38.37 4.83
CA CYS A 861 27.23 39.10 6.01
C CYS A 861 26.14 39.64 6.95
N SER A 862 24.87 39.73 6.51
CA SER A 862 23.77 40.22 7.36
C SER A 862 22.94 39.11 8.02
N SER A 863 23.30 37.83 7.82
CA SER A 863 22.48 36.68 8.26
C SER A 863 22.12 36.71 9.74
N SER A 864 23.06 37.07 10.62
CA SER A 864 22.80 37.11 12.07
C SER A 864 21.79 38.19 12.47
N LEU A 865 21.85 39.35 11.83
CA LEU A 865 20.91 40.46 12.08
C LEU A 865 19.50 40.12 11.57
N VAL A 866 19.41 39.49 10.39
CA VAL A 866 18.11 39.06 9.83
C VAL A 866 17.50 37.94 10.67
N ALA A 867 18.30 36.98 11.14
CA ALA A 867 17.84 35.92 12.03
C ALA A 867 17.29 36.49 13.35
N LEU A 868 17.99 37.43 13.99
CA LEU A 868 17.49 38.10 15.20
C LEU A 868 16.21 38.91 14.93
N HIS A 869 16.12 39.58 13.78
CA HIS A 869 14.92 40.32 13.39
C HIS A 869 13.71 39.40 13.20
N GLN A 870 13.90 38.24 12.56
CA GLN A 870 12.85 37.23 12.40
C GLN A 870 12.44 36.63 13.74
N ALA A 871 13.40 36.33 14.62
CA ALA A 871 13.12 35.82 15.96
C ALA A 871 12.30 36.80 16.81
N ALA A 872 12.46 38.11 16.59
CA ALA A 872 11.67 39.14 17.27
C ALA A 872 10.29 39.38 16.65
N GLN A 873 10.03 38.88 15.44
CA GLN A 873 8.73 38.99 14.76
C GLN A 873 7.84 37.77 14.96
N ALA A 874 8.46 36.60 15.14
CA ALA A 874 7.80 35.37 15.55
C ALA A 874 7.29 35.51 16.99
#